data_AF-A0A9W4P1Q1-F1
#
_entry.id   AF-A0A9W4P1Q1-F1
#
_cell.length_a   1.000
_cell.length_b   1.000
_cell.length_c   1.000
_cell.angle_alpha   90.00
_cell.angle_beta   90.00
_cell.angle_gamma   90.00
#
_symmetry.space_group_name_H-M   'P 1'
#
loop_
_entity.id
_entity.type
_entity.pdbx_description
1 polymer ?
#
loop_
_entity_poly.entity_id
_entity_poly.type
_entity_poly.pdbx_seq_one_letter_code
_entity_poly.pdbx_strand_id
1 'polypeptide(L)'
;MALSTALAFSARHPAAQVLVISDQKAPDDIETASAVDFRRLQGDCQSPAAPSLYTEARDIICHDRELRHCLFTRGEVFALVKGDAKSTKILEEKKAILGLDDNKSASKLLPSPESIRSILSISSAADSERSGHATSRWQEAIFDKNAAIIDLNQLLLILFRRCQARSNIAFKFGVDIERPIISDNAFKGVVLKEDSDITAQTTVLADAQICQKLMGLSPWAKITGHDSTWLKPAESVWKKYKDIPVLTNLSTCFTVFPSVNGEFKCTLKLNDYGDTNALGIDSCPWSLTPSTEREIRRNLAEILPEAADQPISRSRLEWVMTTESHSDFIARNPQFDRLLIATLPTSIEPQAICLGAKAVDLIDQIATSRLSQKWSLSDTNTNSKNTPGFHKPIVIVGAGVFGLTTALHLARRGYKNVTILDREAYDHTGYTSSAASADRNKIIRASYGKQKLYESLAFKSLDSWEEWNSDVRNASDLPDSLHFSDRLWDNCGFVRAGELSGLDPQETATQDGFPEALKDTQYRLSDESRKKDARMNDINPTKLDPFNRLQRGLGWDGILDGTGGYVAADKSCSWVLYLCQKLGVQTKLGDQYTFKEFIRDGDKIIGVKTGLDGTSFPADLVIVAAGGWTPSVVPEVADLLQTTAGSVAKIQLPPQNERHDLWRKYSSSEFPCWSWRLTGSTMQGTEVGGIYGFPRTQDGLIKIGFRGTKWTNMAYSNAEGRLISYPTSAQGLPNKALDNIREFCRENMPDLVGLPLSTRLCWYTDSVDSNFLVDRVPGTKGLIVASGGSGHAFKFLPVLGEHVVDVVERKETDYTNLFKWRDPSVAGQKARFNTPSGNWPELEKDDLSGAW
;
A
#
# COMPACT_ATOMS: atom_id res chain seq x y z
N MET A 1 -0.21 -5.32 21.21
CA MET A 1 0.08 -6.60 21.87
C MET A 1 -0.15 -7.80 20.95
N ALA A 2 -1.34 -7.99 20.36
CA ALA A 2 -1.60 -9.13 19.46
C ALA A 2 -0.54 -9.30 18.35
N LEU A 3 -0.18 -8.21 17.64
CA LEU A 3 0.82 -8.25 16.57
C LEU A 3 2.23 -8.61 17.08
N SER A 4 2.68 -8.03 18.20
CA SER A 4 4.00 -8.35 18.77
C SER A 4 4.06 -9.79 19.30
N THR A 5 2.99 -10.29 19.92
CA THR A 5 2.87 -11.69 20.34
C THR A 5 2.87 -12.62 19.12
N ALA A 6 2.12 -12.30 18.06
CA ALA A 6 2.08 -13.10 16.84
C ALA A 6 3.47 -13.17 16.17
N LEU A 7 4.20 -12.05 16.08
CA LEU A 7 5.57 -12.02 15.57
C LEU A 7 6.52 -12.86 16.40
N ALA A 8 6.49 -12.71 17.73
CA ALA A 8 7.34 -13.47 18.61
C ALA A 8 7.03 -14.98 18.54
N PHE A 9 5.75 -15.32 18.50
CA PHE A 9 5.30 -16.71 18.45
C PHE A 9 5.68 -17.35 17.11
N SER A 10 5.43 -16.65 16.00
CA SER A 10 5.82 -17.09 14.65
C SER A 10 7.33 -17.27 14.51
N ALA A 11 8.12 -16.35 15.07
CA ALA A 11 9.58 -16.44 15.01
C ALA A 11 10.12 -17.64 15.79
N ARG A 12 9.50 -17.98 16.93
CA ARG A 12 9.92 -19.10 17.77
C ARG A 12 9.37 -20.46 17.31
N HIS A 13 8.16 -20.45 16.79
CA HIS A 13 7.41 -21.63 16.34
C HIS A 13 7.04 -21.50 14.85
N PRO A 14 8.02 -21.54 13.94
CA PRO A 14 7.78 -21.31 12.51
C PRO A 14 6.88 -22.36 11.86
N ALA A 15 6.72 -23.53 12.47
CA ALA A 15 5.84 -24.60 12.02
C ALA A 15 4.37 -24.42 12.48
N ALA A 16 4.11 -23.56 13.48
CA ALA A 16 2.77 -23.33 13.99
C ALA A 16 2.04 -22.26 13.17
N GLN A 17 0.74 -22.47 12.94
CA GLN A 17 -0.14 -21.49 12.30
C GLN A 17 -0.71 -20.55 13.36
N VAL A 18 -0.59 -19.23 13.11
CA VAL A 18 -1.08 -18.18 14.00
C VAL A 18 -2.20 -17.45 13.28
N LEU A 19 -3.39 -17.41 13.89
CA LEU A 19 -4.53 -16.63 13.38
C LEU A 19 -4.80 -15.47 14.33
N VAL A 20 -4.69 -14.24 13.83
CA VAL A 20 -5.03 -13.02 14.56
C VAL A 20 -6.43 -12.57 14.15
N ILE A 21 -7.31 -12.40 15.13
CA ILE A 21 -8.72 -12.03 14.91
C ILE A 21 -9.00 -10.69 15.61
N SER A 22 -9.73 -9.80 14.95
CA SER A 22 -10.20 -8.55 15.53
C SER A 22 -11.56 -8.14 14.95
N ASP A 23 -12.37 -7.52 15.80
CA ASP A 23 -13.63 -6.86 15.43
C ASP A 23 -13.40 -5.51 14.73
N GLN A 24 -12.21 -4.93 14.89
CA GLN A 24 -11.76 -3.75 14.18
C GLN A 24 -11.44 -4.09 12.72
N LYS A 25 -11.50 -3.09 11.85
CA LYS A 25 -10.97 -3.19 10.49
C LYS A 25 -9.43 -3.32 10.51
N ALA A 26 -8.86 -3.71 9.38
CA ALA A 26 -7.42 -3.89 9.28
C ALA A 26 -6.67 -2.56 9.53
N PRO A 27 -5.46 -2.57 10.12
CA PRO A 27 -4.74 -1.33 10.47
C PRO A 27 -4.44 -0.38 9.30
N ASP A 28 -4.48 -0.88 8.07
CA ASP A 28 -4.32 -0.14 6.81
C ASP A 28 -5.63 0.49 6.29
N ASP A 29 -6.77 0.25 6.95
CA ASP A 29 -8.03 0.95 6.66
C ASP A 29 -8.06 2.34 7.33
N ILE A 30 -8.35 3.36 6.50
CA ILE A 30 -8.38 4.79 6.84
C ILE A 30 -9.36 5.11 7.98
N GLU A 31 -10.46 4.36 8.13
CA GLU A 31 -11.43 4.58 9.20
C GLU A 31 -10.89 4.13 10.57
N THR A 32 -10.14 3.02 10.63
CA THR A 32 -9.47 2.54 11.85
C THR A 32 -8.24 3.38 12.23
N ALA A 33 -7.61 4.04 11.26
CA ALA A 33 -6.54 5.02 11.53
C ALA A 33 -7.02 6.20 12.40
N SER A 34 -8.34 6.48 12.41
CA SER A 34 -8.92 7.50 13.31
C SER A 34 -8.99 7.06 14.78
N ALA A 35 -8.89 5.76 15.07
CA ALA A 35 -8.99 5.20 16.41
C ALA A 35 -7.63 5.04 17.13
N VAL A 36 -6.51 5.06 16.38
CA VAL A 36 -5.15 4.85 16.89
C VAL A 36 -4.36 6.15 16.85
N ASP A 37 -3.74 6.51 17.97
CA ASP A 37 -3.34 7.87 18.28
C ASP A 37 -2.02 7.93 19.07
N PHE A 38 -1.41 9.10 19.21
CA PHE A 38 -0.12 9.27 19.89
C PHE A 38 -0.17 8.81 21.35
N ARG A 39 0.84 8.05 21.79
CA ARG A 39 0.96 7.52 23.16
C ARG A 39 2.28 7.90 23.81
N ARG A 40 2.26 8.04 25.12
CA ARG A 40 3.47 8.28 25.92
C ARG A 40 4.25 6.99 26.06
N LEU A 41 5.56 7.07 25.86
CA LEU A 41 6.52 6.03 26.24
C LEU A 41 7.25 6.55 27.48
N GLN A 42 6.91 6.03 28.66
CA GLN A 42 7.43 6.49 29.96
C GLN A 42 7.71 5.32 30.91
N GLY A 43 8.75 5.44 31.74
CA GLY A 43 9.18 4.40 32.68
C GLY A 43 8.69 4.60 34.12
N ASP A 44 7.97 5.67 34.41
CA ASP A 44 7.59 6.13 35.74
C ASP A 44 6.22 5.58 36.23
N CYS A 45 5.75 4.48 35.65
CA CYS A 45 4.54 3.81 36.13
C CYS A 45 4.82 3.12 37.48
N GLN A 46 3.84 3.12 38.39
CA GLN A 46 3.94 2.51 39.73
C GLN A 46 4.13 0.98 39.73
N SER A 47 4.18 0.33 38.55
CA SER A 47 4.47 -1.09 38.42
C SER A 47 5.97 -1.37 38.59
N PRO A 48 6.39 -2.32 39.45
CA PRO A 48 7.79 -2.70 39.64
C PRO A 48 8.50 -3.15 38.35
N ALA A 49 7.75 -3.63 37.36
CA ALA A 49 8.29 -4.09 36.08
C ALA A 49 8.45 -2.97 35.03
N ALA A 50 7.79 -1.82 35.22
CA ALA A 50 7.70 -0.76 34.21
C ALA A 50 9.05 -0.15 33.78
N PRO A 51 10.02 0.12 34.68
CA PRO A 51 11.32 0.66 34.26
C PRO A 51 12.09 -0.29 33.33
N SER A 52 12.02 -1.59 33.60
CA SER A 52 12.69 -2.61 32.77
C SER A 52 12.03 -2.73 31.38
N LEU A 53 10.69 -2.74 31.34
CA LEU A 53 9.92 -2.81 30.08
C LEU A 53 10.10 -1.54 29.25
N TYR A 54 10.14 -0.37 29.89
CA TYR A 54 10.41 0.90 29.25
C TYR A 54 11.79 0.90 28.57
N THR A 55 12.83 0.48 29.30
CA THR A 55 14.20 0.43 28.76
C THR A 55 14.29 -0.53 27.58
N GLU A 56 13.76 -1.73 27.73
CA GLU A 56 13.77 -2.77 26.68
C GLU A 56 12.98 -2.34 25.43
N ALA A 57 11.78 -1.78 25.61
CA ALA A 57 10.97 -1.28 24.50
C ALA A 57 11.65 -0.11 23.79
N ARG A 58 12.22 0.83 24.56
CA ARG A 58 12.95 1.98 24.00
C ARG A 58 14.17 1.51 23.21
N ASP A 59 14.94 0.54 23.72
CA ASP A 59 16.09 -0.01 23.03
C ASP A 59 15.69 -0.69 21.72
N ILE A 60 14.64 -1.52 21.72
CA ILE A 60 14.09 -2.15 20.51
C ILE A 60 13.71 -1.07 19.50
N ILE A 61 12.94 -0.06 19.91
CA ILE A 61 12.44 0.98 19.01
C ILE A 61 13.59 1.84 18.46
N CYS A 62 14.56 2.24 19.29
CA CYS A 62 15.65 3.11 18.87
C CYS A 62 16.63 2.43 17.90
N HIS A 63 16.91 1.14 18.10
CA HIS A 63 17.87 0.40 17.28
C HIS A 63 17.23 -0.22 16.02
N ASP A 64 15.91 -0.32 15.99
CA ASP A 64 15.19 -0.82 14.83
C ASP A 64 15.07 0.27 13.74
N ARG A 65 15.46 -0.10 12.51
CA ARG A 65 15.58 0.82 11.37
C ARG A 65 14.28 1.52 11.00
N GLU A 66 13.14 0.85 11.18
CA GLU A 66 11.82 1.39 10.84
C GLU A 66 11.14 2.00 12.06
N LEU A 67 11.17 1.30 13.20
CA LEU A 67 10.43 1.72 14.40
C LEU A 67 10.96 3.02 15.00
N ARG A 68 12.24 3.32 14.84
CA ARG A 68 12.84 4.58 15.33
C ARG A 68 12.15 5.83 14.77
N HIS A 69 11.53 5.73 13.59
CA HIS A 69 10.82 6.84 12.96
C HIS A 69 9.45 7.10 13.58
N CYS A 70 8.91 6.16 14.36
CA CYS A 70 7.69 6.35 15.15
C CYS A 70 7.94 7.14 16.44
N LEU A 71 9.21 7.34 16.84
CA LEU A 71 9.59 7.90 18.14
C LEU A 71 9.87 9.40 18.07
N PHE A 72 9.19 10.17 18.92
CA PHE A 72 9.38 11.61 19.08
C PHE A 72 9.97 11.90 20.46
N THR A 73 11.21 12.40 20.50
CA THR A 73 12.02 12.53 21.72
C THR A 73 12.07 13.96 22.27
N ARG A 74 10.97 14.72 22.13
CA ARG A 74 10.92 16.14 22.55
C ARG A 74 10.77 16.34 24.06
N GLY A 75 10.62 15.27 24.84
CA GLY A 75 10.43 15.33 26.29
C GLY A 75 9.00 15.66 26.69
N GLU A 76 8.78 15.76 28.00
CA GLU A 76 7.49 16.06 28.60
C GLU A 76 7.64 17.06 29.76
N VAL A 77 6.67 17.99 29.86
CA VAL A 77 6.55 18.95 30.95
C VAL A 77 5.32 18.61 31.78
N PHE A 78 5.53 18.37 33.07
CA PHE A 78 4.45 18.22 34.07
C PHE A 78 4.39 19.48 34.91
N ALA A 79 3.33 20.27 34.78
CA ALA A 79 3.19 21.54 35.48
C ALA A 79 2.07 21.56 36.51
N LEU A 80 2.33 22.28 37.59
CA LEU A 80 1.41 22.54 38.69
C LEU A 80 0.79 23.93 38.55
N VAL A 81 -0.54 23.99 38.69
CA VAL A 81 -1.27 25.23 38.92
C VAL A 81 -1.51 25.37 40.43
N LYS A 82 -1.23 26.56 41.00
CA LYS A 82 -1.22 26.82 42.44
C LYS A 82 -2.56 26.46 43.12
N GLY A 83 -2.50 25.82 44.30
CA GLY A 83 -3.65 25.67 45.21
C GLY A 83 -4.27 24.27 45.29
N ASP A 84 -3.73 23.27 44.60
CA ASP A 84 -4.22 21.88 44.67
C ASP A 84 -3.21 20.95 45.38
N ALA A 85 -3.60 20.45 46.55
CA ALA A 85 -2.80 19.51 47.35
C ALA A 85 -2.58 18.17 46.62
N LYS A 86 -3.54 17.72 45.80
CA LYS A 86 -3.44 16.46 45.04
C LYS A 86 -2.36 16.56 43.96
N SER A 87 -2.39 17.61 43.15
CA SER A 87 -1.36 17.87 42.13
C SER A 87 0.03 18.10 42.73
N THR A 88 0.11 18.77 43.88
CA THR A 88 1.39 18.98 44.59
C THR A 88 1.99 17.63 44.99
N LYS A 89 1.19 16.73 45.57
CA LYS A 89 1.61 15.37 45.91
C LYS A 89 2.08 14.59 44.68
N ILE A 90 1.36 14.65 43.56
CA ILE A 90 1.73 13.97 42.31
C ILE A 90 3.07 14.51 41.77
N LEU A 91 3.28 15.83 41.84
CA LEU A 91 4.53 16.45 41.41
C LEU A 91 5.70 15.98 42.29
N GLU A 92 5.55 15.96 43.61
CA GLU A 92 6.57 15.45 44.55
C GLU A 92 6.89 13.97 44.34
N GLU A 93 5.87 13.13 44.13
CA GLU A 93 6.06 11.71 43.78
C GLU A 93 6.88 11.56 42.47
N LYS A 94 6.59 12.39 41.46
CA LYS A 94 7.37 12.41 40.22
C LYS A 94 8.81 12.90 40.42
N LYS A 95 9.05 13.89 41.29
CA LYS A 95 10.41 14.33 41.64
C LYS A 95 11.23 13.19 42.23
N ALA A 96 10.63 12.43 43.14
CA ALA A 96 11.26 11.27 43.76
C ALA A 96 11.57 10.15 42.74
N ILE A 97 10.61 9.81 41.86
CA ILE A 97 10.80 8.76 40.84
C ILE A 97 11.90 9.15 39.83
N LEU A 98 11.95 10.41 39.42
CA LEU A 98 12.93 10.90 38.44
C LEU A 98 14.30 11.25 39.06
N GLY A 99 14.45 11.06 40.38
CA GLY A 99 15.69 11.30 41.11
C GLY A 99 16.19 12.74 40.99
N LEU A 100 15.28 13.72 40.98
CA LEU A 100 15.63 15.15 40.82
C LEU A 100 16.41 15.73 42.00
N ASP A 101 16.46 15.03 43.14
CA ASP A 101 17.27 15.40 44.31
C ASP A 101 18.75 15.03 44.15
N ASP A 102 19.09 14.15 43.20
CA ASP A 102 20.46 13.76 42.88
C ASP A 102 20.90 14.42 41.56
N ASN A 103 21.99 15.20 41.60
CA ASN A 103 22.59 15.97 40.49
C ASN A 103 23.00 15.15 39.23
N LYS A 104 22.55 13.91 39.07
CA LYS A 104 22.77 13.02 37.93
C LYS A 104 21.54 12.87 37.02
N SER A 105 20.38 13.43 37.39
CA SER A 105 19.16 13.26 36.58
C SER A 105 19.21 14.01 35.25
N ALA A 106 18.64 13.37 34.23
CA ALA A 106 18.47 13.94 32.92
C ALA A 106 17.36 15.01 32.87
N SER A 107 16.42 14.93 33.81
CA SER A 107 15.24 15.79 33.97
C SER A 107 15.59 17.08 34.74
N LYS A 108 14.76 18.11 34.60
CA LYS A 108 15.00 19.44 35.20
C LYS A 108 13.76 19.95 35.92
N LEU A 109 13.96 20.56 37.09
CA LEU A 109 12.94 21.37 37.74
C LEU A 109 12.86 22.76 37.08
N LEU A 110 11.64 23.23 36.84
CA LEU A 110 11.31 24.55 36.31
C LEU A 110 10.58 25.31 37.43
N PRO A 111 11.29 26.10 38.23
CA PRO A 111 10.76 26.65 39.48
C PRO A 111 9.89 27.90 39.27
N SER A 112 9.74 28.39 38.04
CA SER A 112 8.98 29.61 37.74
C SER A 112 8.25 29.56 36.39
N PRO A 113 7.19 30.36 36.21
CA PRO A 113 6.50 30.52 34.93
C PRO A 113 7.44 30.90 33.76
N GLU A 114 8.46 31.71 34.01
CA GLU A 114 9.45 32.14 33.02
C GLU A 114 10.32 30.97 32.55
N SER A 115 10.74 30.11 33.49
CA SER A 115 11.52 28.91 33.17
C SER A 115 10.73 27.92 32.30
N ILE A 116 9.41 27.81 32.52
CA ILE A 116 8.49 27.01 31.70
C ILE A 116 8.39 27.59 30.28
N ARG A 117 8.16 28.92 30.16
CA ARG A 117 8.07 29.60 28.85
C ARG A 117 9.35 29.48 28.02
N SER A 118 10.52 29.44 28.67
CA SER A 118 11.80 29.31 27.99
C SER A 118 11.94 27.99 27.21
N ILE A 119 11.29 26.91 27.67
CA ILE A 119 11.29 25.61 26.98
C ILE A 119 10.38 25.62 25.75
N LEU A 120 9.34 26.45 25.74
CA LEU A 120 8.37 26.53 24.64
C LEU A 120 8.89 27.31 23.42
N SER A 121 10.13 27.81 23.43
CA SER A 121 10.73 28.63 22.37
C SER A 121 9.91 29.88 21.98
N ILE A 122 9.16 30.45 22.95
CA ILE A 122 8.49 31.74 22.78
C ILE A 122 9.54 32.85 22.95
N SER A 123 10.38 33.02 21.94
CA SER A 123 11.39 34.08 21.88
C SER A 123 10.95 35.19 20.91
N SER A 124 10.13 36.10 21.42
CA SER A 124 10.19 37.50 21.00
C SER A 124 10.06 38.37 22.25
N ALA A 125 11.17 38.97 22.66
CA ALA A 125 11.20 40.01 23.70
C ALA A 125 10.47 41.31 23.26
N ALA A 126 9.68 41.28 22.18
CA ALA A 126 8.98 42.40 21.59
C ALA A 126 7.45 42.33 21.76
N ASP A 127 6.88 41.20 22.18
CA ASP A 127 5.41 41.03 22.31
C ASP A 127 4.90 41.19 23.75
N SER A 128 5.77 41.49 24.72
CA SER A 128 5.40 41.62 26.13
C SER A 128 4.58 42.87 26.47
N GLU A 129 4.35 43.79 25.53
CA GLU A 129 3.65 45.06 25.81
C GLU A 129 2.31 45.25 25.07
N ARG A 130 1.83 44.29 24.27
CA ARG A 130 0.62 44.52 23.43
C ARG A 130 -0.52 43.53 23.53
N SER A 131 -0.45 42.49 24.36
CA SER A 131 -1.61 41.62 24.59
C SER A 131 -1.94 41.55 26.08
N GLY A 132 -3.15 41.99 26.44
CA GLY A 132 -3.74 41.78 27.77
C GLY A 132 -4.10 40.31 27.99
N HIS A 133 -3.16 39.39 27.77
CA HIS A 133 -3.36 37.95 27.89
C HIS A 133 -3.06 37.49 29.31
N ALA A 134 -3.92 36.60 29.82
CA ALA A 134 -3.86 36.09 31.18
C ALA A 134 -2.46 35.56 31.53
N THR A 135 -1.91 36.03 32.66
CA THR A 135 -0.68 35.49 33.24
C THR A 135 -0.84 33.98 33.46
N SER A 136 0.04 33.16 32.89
CA SER A 136 -0.01 31.70 33.03
C SER A 136 -0.03 31.31 34.50
N ARG A 137 -0.96 30.43 34.88
CA ARG A 137 -1.13 29.98 36.27
C ARG A 137 -0.13 28.89 36.67
N TRP A 138 0.72 28.44 35.74
CA TRP A 138 1.73 27.40 35.95
C TRP A 138 2.87 27.98 36.77
N GLN A 139 3.08 27.48 37.98
CA GLN A 139 4.07 28.04 38.91
C GLN A 139 5.36 27.23 38.93
N GLU A 140 5.23 25.91 38.87
CA GLU A 140 6.33 24.96 38.98
C GLU A 140 6.07 23.82 38.00
N ALA A 141 7.13 23.31 37.37
CA ALA A 141 7.01 22.14 36.50
C ALA A 141 8.27 21.27 36.52
N ILE A 142 8.12 20.02 36.09
CA ILE A 142 9.24 19.11 35.80
C ILE A 142 9.32 18.94 34.29
N PHE A 143 10.50 19.15 33.72
CA PHE A 143 10.81 18.75 32.35
C PHE A 143 11.59 17.45 32.35
N ASP A 144 10.97 16.36 31.89
CA ASP A 144 11.62 15.09 31.63
C ASP A 144 12.03 15.02 30.15
N LYS A 145 13.35 15.12 29.90
CA LYS A 145 13.89 15.04 28.54
C LYS A 145 13.92 13.60 27.97
N ASN A 146 13.80 12.58 28.81
CA ASN A 146 13.85 11.19 28.40
C ASN A 146 12.48 10.67 27.97
N ALA A 147 11.41 11.36 28.38
CA ALA A 147 10.06 11.09 27.91
C ALA A 147 9.98 11.18 26.38
N ALA A 148 9.26 10.24 25.78
CA ALA A 148 9.05 10.21 24.35
C ALA A 148 7.58 9.93 24.02
N ILE A 149 7.18 10.35 22.82
CA ILE A 149 5.88 10.03 22.25
C ILE A 149 6.12 9.01 21.15
N ILE A 150 5.21 8.05 21.02
CA ILE A 150 5.20 7.16 19.88
C ILE A 150 3.98 7.44 19.00
N ASP A 151 4.21 7.50 17.69
CA ASP A 151 3.15 7.37 16.69
C ASP A 151 2.72 5.91 16.64
N LEU A 152 1.64 5.62 17.37
CA LEU A 152 1.12 4.27 17.49
C LEU A 152 0.54 3.76 16.16
N ASN A 153 0.05 4.65 15.29
CA ASN A 153 -0.48 4.25 13.99
C ASN A 153 0.65 3.71 13.11
N GLN A 154 1.72 4.49 12.97
CA GLN A 154 2.91 4.06 12.23
C GLN A 154 3.54 2.80 12.85
N LEU A 155 3.60 2.71 14.18
CA LEU A 155 4.08 1.53 14.88
C LEU A 155 3.26 0.28 14.52
N LEU A 156 1.93 0.37 14.62
CA LEU A 156 1.04 -0.76 14.30
C LEU A 156 1.12 -1.15 12.83
N LEU A 157 1.21 -0.18 11.91
CA LEU A 157 1.40 -0.45 10.48
C LEU A 157 2.71 -1.19 10.20
N ILE A 158 3.82 -0.81 10.86
CA ILE A 158 5.09 -1.53 10.72
C ILE A 158 4.97 -2.95 11.29
N LEU A 159 4.43 -3.11 12.49
CA LEU A 159 4.25 -4.44 13.10
C LEU A 159 3.30 -5.32 12.28
N PHE A 160 2.23 -4.74 11.73
CA PHE A 160 1.26 -5.44 10.89
C PHE A 160 1.91 -5.93 9.59
N ARG A 161 2.64 -5.06 8.89
CA ARG A 161 3.41 -5.46 7.69
C ARG A 161 4.43 -6.55 8.00
N ARG A 162 5.12 -6.46 9.14
CA ARG A 162 6.04 -7.52 9.59
C ARG A 162 5.33 -8.84 9.84
N CYS A 163 4.12 -8.81 10.41
CA CYS A 163 3.32 -10.02 10.56
C CYS A 163 2.89 -10.58 9.20
N GLN A 164 2.45 -9.73 8.27
CA GLN A 164 2.06 -10.14 6.91
C GLN A 164 3.23 -10.77 6.15
N ALA A 165 4.46 -10.35 6.43
CA ALA A 165 5.67 -10.96 5.87
C ALA A 165 5.94 -12.40 6.40
N ARG A 166 5.25 -12.84 7.47
CA ARG A 166 5.38 -14.20 8.01
C ARG A 166 4.32 -15.12 7.40
N SER A 167 4.77 -16.14 6.67
CA SER A 167 3.89 -17.09 5.98
C SER A 167 3.00 -17.95 6.90
N ASN A 168 3.29 -17.98 8.20
CA ASN A 168 2.52 -18.71 9.21
C ASN A 168 1.65 -17.82 10.09
N ILE A 169 1.48 -16.54 9.74
CA ILE A 169 0.52 -15.63 10.38
C ILE A 169 -0.59 -15.29 9.39
N ALA A 170 -1.84 -15.49 9.81
CA ALA A 170 -3.04 -15.12 9.08
C ALA A 170 -3.90 -14.16 9.90
N PHE A 171 -4.78 -13.42 9.22
CA PHE A 171 -5.61 -12.38 9.82
C PHE A 171 -7.09 -12.56 9.48
N LYS A 172 -7.96 -12.14 10.40
CA LYS A 172 -9.41 -11.98 10.19
C LYS A 172 -9.88 -10.71 10.90
N PHE A 173 -10.24 -9.68 10.13
CA PHE A 173 -10.64 -8.35 10.62
C PHE A 173 -12.12 -8.09 10.34
N GLY A 174 -12.72 -7.15 11.06
CA GLY A 174 -14.10 -6.73 10.87
C GLY A 174 -15.12 -7.80 11.28
N VAL A 175 -14.74 -8.72 12.16
CA VAL A 175 -15.61 -9.83 12.56
C VAL A 175 -15.90 -9.77 14.05
N ASP A 176 -17.18 -9.64 14.39
CA ASP A 176 -17.63 -9.59 15.78
C ASP A 176 -17.51 -10.96 16.43
N ILE A 177 -16.77 -11.02 17.54
CA ILE A 177 -16.60 -12.23 18.34
C ILE A 177 -17.75 -12.31 19.33
N GLU A 178 -18.62 -13.31 19.17
CA GLU A 178 -19.86 -13.41 19.93
C GLU A 178 -19.63 -13.99 21.33
N ARG A 179 -19.02 -15.18 21.40
CA ARG A 179 -18.82 -15.93 22.64
C ARG A 179 -17.64 -16.92 22.57
N PRO A 180 -17.07 -17.35 23.70
CA PRO A 180 -16.04 -18.38 23.70
C PRO A 180 -16.62 -19.77 23.39
N ILE A 181 -15.78 -20.64 22.80
CA ILE A 181 -16.01 -22.07 22.69
C ILE A 181 -15.32 -22.75 23.86
N ILE A 182 -16.11 -23.41 24.70
CA ILE A 182 -15.63 -24.09 25.91
C ILE A 182 -16.09 -25.54 25.84
N SER A 183 -15.14 -26.47 26.00
CA SER A 183 -15.41 -27.88 26.21
C SER A 183 -14.47 -28.44 27.26
N ASP A 184 -14.93 -29.38 28.09
CA ASP A 184 -14.12 -30.09 29.08
C ASP A 184 -13.36 -29.15 30.04
N ASN A 185 -14.00 -28.05 30.47
CA ASN A 185 -13.39 -26.98 31.27
C ASN A 185 -12.14 -26.35 30.64
N ALA A 186 -12.05 -26.31 29.30
CA ALA A 186 -10.97 -25.67 28.58
C ALA A 186 -11.51 -24.72 27.49
N PHE A 187 -10.84 -23.57 27.35
CA PHE A 187 -11.04 -22.65 26.23
C PHE A 187 -10.51 -23.30 24.95
N LYS A 188 -11.37 -23.50 23.95
CA LYS A 188 -11.04 -24.17 22.69
C LYS A 188 -11.03 -23.23 21.48
N GLY A 189 -11.59 -22.03 21.61
CA GLY A 189 -11.79 -21.14 20.48
C GLY A 189 -12.87 -20.09 20.71
N VAL A 190 -13.36 -19.50 19.63
CA VAL A 190 -14.41 -18.47 19.67
C VAL A 190 -15.44 -18.68 18.56
N VAL A 191 -16.68 -18.27 18.84
CA VAL A 191 -17.78 -18.20 17.87
C VAL A 191 -17.87 -16.77 17.34
N LEU A 192 -18.04 -16.65 16.03
CA LEU A 192 -18.17 -15.39 15.31
C LEU A 192 -19.65 -15.18 14.93
N LYS A 193 -20.13 -13.93 14.98
CA LYS A 193 -21.56 -13.60 14.87
C LYS A 193 -22.22 -13.96 13.53
N GLU A 194 -21.44 -14.06 12.44
CA GLU A 194 -21.94 -14.30 11.07
C GLU A 194 -21.09 -15.35 10.31
N ASP A 195 -20.29 -16.15 11.02
CA ASP A 195 -19.27 -17.00 10.41
C ASP A 195 -18.99 -18.28 11.21
N SER A 196 -18.22 -19.20 10.63
CA SER A 196 -17.90 -20.51 11.23
C SER A 196 -17.05 -20.45 12.52
N ASP A 197 -17.28 -21.40 13.43
CA ASP A 197 -16.53 -21.63 14.69
C ASP A 197 -15.02 -21.69 14.44
N ILE A 198 -14.24 -20.89 15.18
CA ILE A 198 -12.77 -20.95 15.12
C ILE A 198 -12.26 -21.66 16.35
N THR A 199 -11.56 -22.77 16.15
CA THR A 199 -10.87 -23.51 17.22
C THR A 199 -9.35 -23.43 17.07
N ALA A 200 -8.64 -23.45 18.19
CA ALA A 200 -7.18 -23.42 18.22
C ALA A 200 -6.64 -24.27 19.38
N GLN A 201 -5.42 -24.79 19.22
CA GLN A 201 -4.72 -25.50 20.30
C GLN A 201 -4.37 -24.58 21.48
N THR A 202 -4.15 -23.30 21.20
CA THR A 202 -3.90 -22.25 22.19
C THR A 202 -4.57 -20.98 21.70
N THR A 203 -5.36 -20.34 22.57
CA THR A 203 -5.96 -19.03 22.28
C THR A 203 -5.34 -17.99 23.20
N VAL A 204 -4.91 -16.87 22.62
CA VAL A 204 -4.40 -15.71 23.35
C VAL A 204 -5.38 -14.57 23.15
N LEU A 205 -5.99 -14.11 24.24
CA LEU A 205 -6.83 -12.91 24.23
C LEU A 205 -5.93 -11.70 24.51
N ALA A 206 -5.81 -10.80 23.55
CA ALA A 206 -4.83 -9.69 23.60
C ALA A 206 -5.45 -8.30 23.38
N ASP A 207 -6.78 -8.18 23.55
CA ASP A 207 -7.55 -6.95 23.46
C ASP A 207 -8.45 -6.77 24.70
N ALA A 208 -8.44 -5.60 25.30
CA ALA A 208 -9.13 -5.35 26.57
C ALA A 208 -10.66 -5.45 26.47
N GLN A 209 -11.26 -4.96 25.37
CA GLN A 209 -12.71 -4.96 25.19
C GLN A 209 -13.23 -6.37 24.89
N ILE A 210 -12.53 -7.10 24.04
CA ILE A 210 -12.84 -8.51 23.73
C ILE A 210 -12.65 -9.38 24.97
N CYS A 211 -11.56 -9.18 25.73
CA CYS A 211 -11.37 -9.91 26.99
C CYS A 211 -12.53 -9.63 27.96
N GLN A 212 -12.91 -8.37 28.12
CA GLN A 212 -14.03 -7.98 28.99
C GLN A 212 -15.34 -8.63 28.53
N LYS A 213 -15.63 -8.62 27.23
CA LYS A 213 -16.82 -9.22 26.61
C LYS A 213 -16.88 -10.74 26.81
N LEU A 214 -15.77 -11.45 26.57
CA LEU A 214 -15.72 -12.91 26.60
C LEU A 214 -15.53 -13.51 27.99
N MET A 215 -14.80 -12.80 28.86
CA MET A 215 -14.30 -13.32 30.14
C MET A 215 -14.80 -12.55 31.36
N GLY A 216 -15.58 -11.47 31.20
CA GLY A 216 -16.14 -10.74 32.33
C GLY A 216 -15.09 -10.21 33.31
N LEU A 217 -14.01 -9.59 32.81
CA LEU A 217 -12.85 -9.16 33.62
C LEU A 217 -13.11 -7.96 34.57
N SER A 218 -14.36 -7.51 34.69
CA SER A 218 -14.81 -6.41 35.55
C SER A 218 -14.19 -6.34 36.96
N PRO A 219 -13.95 -7.47 37.65
CA PRO A 219 -13.39 -7.45 39.00
C PRO A 219 -11.87 -7.22 39.04
N TRP A 220 -11.17 -7.50 37.94
CA TRP A 220 -9.71 -7.38 37.84
C TRP A 220 -9.27 -6.16 37.03
N ALA A 221 -10.10 -5.69 36.10
CA ALA A 221 -9.82 -4.55 35.24
C ALA A 221 -11.07 -3.71 35.01
N LYS A 222 -10.92 -2.39 35.09
CA LYS A 222 -11.95 -1.44 34.66
C LYS A 222 -11.52 -0.83 33.35
N ILE A 223 -12.44 -0.72 32.40
CA ILE A 223 -12.21 0.06 31.18
C ILE A 223 -12.28 1.54 31.56
N THR A 224 -11.18 2.24 31.33
CA THR A 224 -11.08 3.70 31.47
C THR A 224 -10.82 4.30 30.09
N GLY A 225 -11.14 5.59 29.94
CA GLY A 225 -10.97 6.32 28.68
C GLY A 225 -10.72 7.80 28.93
N HIS A 226 -10.23 8.49 27.89
CA HIS A 226 -9.92 9.92 27.92
C HIS A 226 -10.73 10.68 26.86
N ASP A 227 -11.26 11.85 27.22
CA ASP A 227 -11.83 12.76 26.23
C ASP A 227 -10.68 13.28 25.35
N SER A 228 -10.68 12.91 24.08
CA SER A 228 -9.61 13.23 23.14
C SER A 228 -10.10 14.10 21.99
N THR A 229 -9.34 15.12 21.65
CA THR A 229 -9.68 16.13 20.63
C THR A 229 -8.45 16.44 19.80
N TRP A 230 -8.64 16.56 18.49
CA TRP A 230 -7.58 16.92 17.56
C TRP A 230 -7.90 18.27 16.95
N LEU A 231 -6.90 19.16 16.91
CA LEU A 231 -7.01 20.47 16.28
C LEU A 231 -6.14 20.49 15.03
N LYS A 232 -6.67 21.03 13.94
CA LYS A 232 -5.92 21.23 12.70
C LYS A 232 -5.38 22.67 12.66
N PRO A 233 -4.12 22.91 13.05
CA PRO A 233 -3.57 24.25 13.10
C PRO A 233 -3.36 24.84 11.70
N ALA A 234 -3.56 26.16 11.59
CA ALA A 234 -3.00 26.93 10.49
C ALA A 234 -1.47 26.82 10.45
N GLU A 235 -0.87 26.98 9.28
CA GLU A 235 0.57 26.77 9.06
C GLU A 235 1.45 27.63 10.00
N SER A 236 1.02 28.86 10.32
CA SER A 236 1.72 29.75 11.25
C SER A 236 1.77 29.20 12.67
N VAL A 237 0.66 28.64 13.15
CA VAL A 237 0.54 28.03 14.48
C VAL A 237 1.30 26.71 14.54
N TRP A 238 1.22 25.90 13.47
CA TRP A 238 1.99 24.67 13.34
C TRP A 238 3.50 24.94 13.39
N LYS A 239 4.02 25.88 12.58
CA LYS A 239 5.46 26.22 12.58
C LYS A 239 5.97 26.65 13.95
N LYS A 240 5.13 27.37 14.71
CA LYS A 240 5.45 27.85 16.06
C LYS A 240 5.50 26.74 17.09
N TYR A 241 4.60 25.75 17.01
CA TYR A 241 4.38 24.76 18.07
C TYR A 241 4.70 23.30 17.69
N LYS A 242 5.21 23.02 16.49
CA LYS A 242 5.54 21.65 16.05
C LYS A 242 6.62 20.94 16.87
N ASP A 243 7.51 21.70 17.52
CA ASP A 243 8.68 21.15 18.23
C ASP A 243 8.55 21.20 19.77
N ILE A 244 7.37 21.51 20.31
CA ILE A 244 7.15 21.56 21.77
C ILE A 244 7.20 20.15 22.42
N PRO A 245 7.58 20.04 23.71
CA PRO A 245 7.36 18.81 24.47
C PRO A 245 5.87 18.51 24.68
N VAL A 246 5.53 17.30 25.15
CA VAL A 246 4.19 17.05 25.70
C VAL A 246 3.99 17.97 26.90
N LEU A 247 2.85 18.66 26.99
CA LEU A 247 2.55 19.56 28.10
C LEU A 247 1.37 19.00 28.88
N THR A 248 1.61 18.63 30.14
CA THR A 248 0.59 18.11 31.05
C THR A 248 0.36 19.11 32.19
N ASN A 249 -0.88 19.60 32.31
CA ASN A 249 -1.35 20.32 33.49
C ASN A 249 -1.85 19.31 34.52
N LEU A 250 -1.12 19.13 35.62
CA LEU A 250 -1.49 18.17 36.66
C LEU A 250 -2.81 18.55 37.35
N SER A 251 -3.12 19.84 37.45
CA SER A 251 -4.30 20.34 38.17
C SER A 251 -5.60 20.19 37.41
N THR A 252 -5.56 20.27 36.07
CA THR A 252 -6.74 20.06 35.23
C THR A 252 -6.72 18.70 34.53
N CYS A 253 -5.64 17.93 34.70
CA CYS A 253 -5.40 16.69 33.96
C CYS A 253 -5.42 16.89 32.43
N PHE A 254 -5.24 18.12 31.97
CA PHE A 254 -5.21 18.47 30.56
C PHE A 254 -3.82 18.17 30.00
N THR A 255 -3.77 17.47 28.86
CA THR A 255 -2.53 17.22 28.13
C THR A 255 -2.65 17.71 26.71
N VAL A 256 -1.62 18.39 26.20
CA VAL A 256 -1.45 18.65 24.77
C VAL A 256 -0.18 17.97 24.26
N PHE A 257 -0.32 17.26 23.15
CA PHE A 257 0.75 16.62 22.42
C PHE A 257 1.16 17.53 21.24
N PRO A 258 2.45 17.62 20.89
CA PRO A 258 2.91 18.36 19.72
C PRO A 258 2.27 17.83 18.43
N SER A 259 2.33 18.65 17.37
CA SER A 259 1.76 18.25 16.10
C SER A 259 2.59 17.15 15.45
N VAL A 260 2.05 15.94 15.47
CA VAL A 260 2.55 14.78 14.75
C VAL A 260 1.51 14.48 13.67
N ASN A 261 1.94 14.47 12.40
CA ASN A 261 1.06 14.35 11.22
C ASN A 261 0.09 15.53 10.99
N GLY A 262 0.43 16.73 11.46
CA GLY A 262 -0.31 17.96 11.11
C GLY A 262 -1.53 18.26 11.99
N GLU A 263 -1.76 17.53 13.08
CA GLU A 263 -2.80 17.80 14.08
C GLU A 263 -2.21 17.93 15.49
N PHE A 264 -2.73 18.83 16.32
CA PHE A 264 -2.47 18.82 17.77
C PHE A 264 -3.46 17.88 18.45
N LYS A 265 -2.98 16.92 19.24
CA LYS A 265 -3.84 16.10 20.10
C LYS A 265 -3.94 16.73 21.48
N CYS A 266 -5.16 16.85 21.98
CA CYS A 266 -5.48 17.34 23.32
C CYS A 266 -6.31 16.28 24.05
N THR A 267 -6.00 16.04 25.32
CA THR A 267 -6.80 15.16 26.17
C THR A 267 -7.20 15.89 27.44
N LEU A 268 -8.46 15.72 27.84
CA LEU A 268 -9.01 16.29 29.07
C LEU A 268 -9.59 15.16 29.92
N LYS A 269 -9.48 15.30 31.25
CA LYS A 269 -9.80 14.29 32.27
C LYS A 269 -8.93 13.02 32.15
N LEU A 270 -8.02 12.89 33.11
CA LEU A 270 -7.53 11.58 33.54
C LEU A 270 -8.65 11.00 34.40
N ASN A 271 -9.42 10.04 33.87
CA ASN A 271 -10.29 9.20 34.72
C ASN A 271 -9.47 8.22 35.59
N ASP A 272 -8.15 8.32 35.55
CA ASP A 272 -7.30 7.71 36.56
C ASP A 272 -7.38 8.55 37.84
N TYR A 273 -7.77 7.90 38.94
CA TYR A 273 -8.12 8.45 40.25
C TYR A 273 -9.59 8.89 40.45
N GLY A 274 -10.51 7.95 40.21
CA GLY A 274 -11.53 7.66 41.24
C GLY A 274 -12.97 8.13 41.03
N ASP A 275 -13.33 8.79 39.94
CA ASP A 275 -14.72 9.23 39.72
C ASP A 275 -15.45 8.43 38.63
N THR A 276 -16.54 7.78 39.05
CA THR A 276 -17.43 6.97 38.21
C THR A 276 -18.64 7.78 37.77
N ASN A 277 -18.75 8.10 36.48
CA ASN A 277 -20.04 8.45 35.89
C ASN A 277 -20.31 7.53 34.70
N ALA A 278 -21.33 6.69 34.84
CA ALA A 278 -21.79 5.74 33.84
C ALA A 278 -22.86 6.37 32.95
N LEU A 279 -22.72 6.28 31.63
CA LEU A 279 -23.77 6.57 30.66
C LEU A 279 -23.87 5.39 29.68
N GLY A 280 -25.08 5.12 29.21
CA GLY A 280 -25.47 3.88 28.53
C GLY A 280 -25.04 3.75 27.07
N ILE A 281 -24.84 2.50 26.66
CA ILE A 281 -24.44 2.01 25.34
C ILE A 281 -25.55 2.31 24.34
N ASP A 282 -25.41 3.33 23.51
CA ASP A 282 -25.94 3.36 22.14
C ASP A 282 -25.51 4.65 21.42
N SER A 283 -24.83 4.47 20.28
CA SER A 283 -24.23 5.49 19.40
C SER A 283 -23.01 6.25 19.96
N CYS A 284 -21.89 6.16 19.25
CA CYS A 284 -20.70 6.97 19.49
C CYS A 284 -20.93 8.36 18.87
N PRO A 285 -21.12 9.44 19.65
CA PRO A 285 -21.22 10.77 19.06
C PRO A 285 -19.80 11.27 18.79
N TRP A 286 -19.49 11.60 17.55
CA TRP A 286 -18.25 12.31 17.17
C TRP A 286 -18.22 13.77 17.68
N SER A 287 -19.02 14.13 18.69
CA SER A 287 -19.23 15.49 19.14
C SER A 287 -18.93 15.64 20.64
N LEU A 288 -17.95 16.49 20.97
CA LEU A 288 -17.72 16.94 22.35
C LEU A 288 -18.96 17.62 22.92
N THR A 289 -19.14 17.51 24.23
CA THR A 289 -20.08 18.41 24.91
C THR A 289 -19.53 19.85 24.87
N PRO A 290 -20.39 20.88 24.73
CA PRO A 290 -19.95 22.28 24.75
C PRO A 290 -19.16 22.68 26.01
N SER A 291 -19.39 22.00 27.15
CA SER A 291 -18.60 22.20 28.38
C SER A 291 -17.20 21.62 28.28
N THR A 292 -17.03 20.40 27.75
CA THR A 292 -15.73 19.78 27.52
C THR A 292 -14.90 20.59 26.52
N GLU A 293 -15.50 21.03 25.40
CA GLU A 293 -14.80 21.86 24.42
C GLU A 293 -14.33 23.19 25.02
N ARG A 294 -15.20 23.89 25.76
CA ARG A 294 -14.84 25.14 26.44
C ARG A 294 -13.68 24.97 27.40
N GLU A 295 -13.64 23.85 28.12
CA GLU A 295 -12.56 23.54 29.04
C GLU A 295 -11.24 23.21 28.33
N ILE A 296 -11.28 22.47 27.22
CA ILE A 296 -10.11 22.23 26.36
C ILE A 296 -9.56 23.56 25.83
N ARG A 297 -10.41 24.41 25.23
CA ARG A 297 -10.00 25.71 24.69
C ARG A 297 -9.43 26.63 25.76
N ARG A 298 -10.03 26.64 26.97
CA ARG A 298 -9.50 27.40 28.12
C ARG A 298 -8.10 26.93 28.51
N ASN A 299 -7.87 25.62 28.64
CA ASN A 299 -6.56 25.08 29.00
C ASN A 299 -5.52 25.34 27.89
N LEU A 300 -5.91 25.22 26.62
CA LEU A 300 -5.05 25.58 25.49
C LEU A 300 -4.68 27.06 25.52
N ALA A 301 -5.65 27.95 25.77
CA ALA A 301 -5.43 29.39 25.76
C ALA A 301 -4.38 29.85 26.79
N GLU A 302 -4.23 29.10 27.89
CA GLU A 302 -3.25 29.38 28.95
C GLU A 302 -1.80 29.04 28.56
N ILE A 303 -1.61 28.14 27.60
CA ILE A 303 -0.30 27.53 27.28
C ILE A 303 0.12 27.83 25.84
N LEU A 304 -0.82 27.68 24.90
CA LEU A 304 -0.67 27.84 23.46
C LEU A 304 -1.84 28.70 22.93
N PRO A 305 -1.86 30.02 23.20
CA PRO A 305 -3.02 30.87 22.94
C PRO A 305 -3.51 30.82 21.49
N GLU A 306 -2.60 30.85 20.53
CA GLU A 306 -2.93 30.78 19.10
C GLU A 306 -3.44 29.40 18.67
N ALA A 307 -3.15 28.35 19.44
CA ALA A 307 -3.68 27.01 19.21
C ALA A 307 -5.13 26.86 19.72
N ALA A 308 -5.55 27.65 20.71
CA ALA A 308 -6.87 27.56 21.33
C ALA A 308 -8.02 27.89 20.39
N ASP A 309 -7.77 28.77 19.42
CA ASP A 309 -8.76 29.22 18.42
C ASP A 309 -8.77 28.37 17.14
N GLN A 310 -7.91 27.35 17.06
CA GLN A 310 -7.84 26.48 15.88
C GLN A 310 -9.10 25.60 15.75
N PRO A 311 -9.47 25.22 14.52
CA PRO A 311 -10.62 24.35 14.30
C PRO A 311 -10.35 22.94 14.85
N ILE A 312 -11.34 22.39 15.55
CA ILE A 312 -11.34 20.99 15.95
C ILE A 312 -11.63 20.15 14.71
N SER A 313 -10.70 19.27 14.33
CA SER A 313 -10.86 18.39 13.17
C SER A 313 -11.71 17.17 13.51
N ARG A 314 -11.52 16.61 14.70
CA ARG A 314 -12.24 15.44 15.21
C ARG A 314 -12.18 15.36 16.72
N SER A 315 -13.10 14.61 17.31
CA SER A 315 -13.15 14.35 18.75
C SER A 315 -13.72 12.97 19.07
N ARG A 316 -13.29 12.39 20.18
CA ARG A 316 -13.71 11.06 20.65
C ARG A 316 -14.02 11.09 22.15
N LEU A 317 -15.22 10.63 22.51
CA LEU A 317 -15.63 10.32 23.88
C LEU A 317 -15.45 8.81 24.12
N GLU A 318 -14.85 8.43 25.24
CA GLU A 318 -14.67 7.02 25.62
C GLU A 318 -15.43 6.65 26.89
N TRP A 319 -16.00 5.44 26.89
CA TRP A 319 -16.98 4.95 27.87
C TRP A 319 -16.34 4.36 29.13
N VAL A 320 -17.10 4.35 30.23
CA VAL A 320 -16.87 3.51 31.41
C VAL A 320 -17.98 2.46 31.46
N MET A 321 -17.64 1.17 31.36
CA MET A 321 -18.62 0.08 31.50
C MET A 321 -18.85 -0.28 32.97
N THR A 322 -20.10 -0.55 33.35
CA THR A 322 -20.47 -1.04 34.68
C THR A 322 -20.23 -2.54 34.82
N THR A 323 -19.93 -2.95 36.06
CA THR A 323 -19.27 -4.20 36.43
C THR A 323 -20.23 -5.26 37.00
N GLU A 324 -19.96 -6.53 36.72
CA GLU A 324 -20.37 -7.68 37.54
C GLU A 324 -19.30 -8.01 38.60
N SER A 325 -19.67 -8.62 39.74
CA SER A 325 -18.74 -9.03 40.79
C SER A 325 -17.97 -10.34 40.45
N HIS A 326 -16.75 -10.49 41.01
CA HIS A 326 -15.88 -11.66 40.79
C HIS A 326 -16.53 -12.98 41.19
N SER A 327 -17.20 -12.97 42.34
CA SER A 327 -17.87 -14.14 42.89
C SER A 327 -19.01 -14.63 42.00
N ASP A 328 -19.76 -13.71 41.38
CA ASP A 328 -20.91 -14.06 40.55
C ASP A 328 -20.48 -14.61 39.18
N PHE A 329 -19.38 -14.09 38.61
CA PHE A 329 -18.83 -14.59 37.35
C PHE A 329 -18.21 -15.99 37.49
N ILE A 330 -17.37 -16.20 38.52
CA ILE A 330 -16.71 -17.49 38.76
C ILE A 330 -17.72 -18.56 39.22
N ALA A 331 -18.73 -18.21 40.02
CA ALA A 331 -19.78 -19.14 40.40
C ALA A 331 -20.58 -19.65 39.18
N ARG A 332 -20.75 -18.81 38.16
CA ARG A 332 -21.40 -19.18 36.89
C ARG A 332 -20.45 -19.86 35.89
N ASN A 333 -19.14 -19.66 36.03
CA ASN A 333 -18.14 -20.14 35.07
C ASN A 333 -16.87 -20.70 35.74
N PRO A 334 -16.98 -21.80 36.53
CA PRO A 334 -15.84 -22.39 37.25
C PRO A 334 -14.69 -22.86 36.35
N GLN A 335 -14.95 -23.06 35.06
CA GLN A 335 -13.94 -23.39 34.04
C GLN A 335 -12.86 -22.30 33.83
N PHE A 336 -13.11 -21.06 34.25
CA PHE A 336 -12.17 -19.94 34.08
C PHE A 336 -11.22 -19.73 35.26
N ASP A 337 -11.31 -20.55 36.31
CA ASP A 337 -10.44 -20.52 37.49
C ASP A 337 -8.94 -20.74 37.16
N ARG A 338 -8.65 -21.31 35.97
CA ARG A 338 -7.28 -21.58 35.49
C ARG A 338 -6.80 -20.59 34.42
N LEU A 339 -7.48 -19.47 34.21
CA LEU A 339 -7.09 -18.47 33.21
C LEU A 339 -5.93 -17.60 33.74
N LEU A 340 -4.89 -17.43 32.92
CA LEU A 340 -3.85 -16.45 33.17
C LEU A 340 -4.29 -15.10 32.60
N ILE A 341 -4.48 -14.11 33.48
CA ILE A 341 -4.86 -12.74 33.12
C ILE A 341 -3.67 -11.84 33.41
N ALA A 342 -3.18 -11.13 32.39
CA ALA A 342 -2.21 -10.06 32.54
C ALA A 342 -2.87 -8.73 32.12
N THR A 343 -2.95 -7.78 33.04
CA THR A 343 -3.49 -6.44 32.78
C THR A 343 -2.34 -5.45 32.64
N LEU A 344 -2.42 -4.57 31.63
CA LEU A 344 -1.43 -3.53 31.39
C LEU A 344 -2.13 -2.16 31.46
N PRO A 345 -1.57 -1.19 32.21
CA PRO A 345 -1.96 0.20 32.11
C PRO A 345 -1.81 0.75 30.68
N THR A 346 -2.66 1.69 30.29
CA THR A 346 -2.62 2.37 28.98
C THR A 346 -1.25 3.01 28.70
N SER A 347 -0.56 3.50 29.74
CA SER A 347 0.79 4.08 29.65
C SER A 347 1.90 3.05 29.30
N ILE A 348 1.59 1.76 29.39
CA ILE A 348 2.48 0.63 29.09
C ILE A 348 2.18 0.02 27.71
N GLU A 349 1.13 0.48 27.00
CA GLU A 349 0.76 -0.02 25.66
C GLU A 349 1.93 -0.03 24.66
N PRO A 350 2.75 1.03 24.51
CA PRO A 350 3.91 1.00 23.62
C PRO A 350 4.96 -0.04 24.01
N GLN A 351 5.04 -0.37 25.30
CA GLN A 351 5.97 -1.36 25.84
C GLN A 351 5.47 -2.79 25.57
N ALA A 352 4.24 -2.98 25.08
CA ALA A 352 3.74 -4.29 24.67
C ALA A 352 4.53 -4.91 23.50
N ILE A 353 5.39 -4.14 22.83
CA ILE A 353 6.31 -4.67 21.82
C ILE A 353 7.29 -5.71 22.42
N CYS A 354 7.79 -5.51 23.65
CA CYS A 354 8.68 -6.47 24.31
C CYS A 354 7.90 -7.58 25.06
N LEU A 355 6.67 -7.29 25.49
CA LEU A 355 5.81 -8.28 26.15
C LEU A 355 5.39 -9.43 25.25
N GLY A 356 5.41 -9.25 23.92
CA GLY A 356 5.13 -10.32 22.97
C GLY A 356 6.02 -11.55 23.20
N ALA A 357 7.33 -11.36 23.36
CA ALA A 357 8.27 -12.46 23.61
C ALA A 357 8.03 -13.15 24.95
N LYS A 358 7.76 -12.37 26.00
CA LYS A 358 7.47 -12.88 27.35
C LYS A 358 6.16 -13.67 27.40
N ALA A 359 5.16 -13.25 26.63
CA ALA A 359 3.91 -14.00 26.47
C ALA A 359 4.17 -15.37 25.82
N VAL A 360 5.06 -15.45 24.81
CA VAL A 360 5.45 -16.72 24.20
C VAL A 360 6.23 -17.61 25.17
N ASP A 361 7.12 -17.04 26.00
CA ASP A 361 7.83 -17.81 27.04
C ASP A 361 6.86 -18.52 27.98
N LEU A 362 5.78 -17.83 28.38
CA LEU A 362 4.74 -18.38 29.23
C LEU A 362 3.92 -19.47 28.51
N ILE A 363 3.58 -19.25 27.23
CA ILE A 363 2.89 -20.26 26.41
C ILE A 363 3.72 -21.54 26.32
N ASP A 364 5.03 -21.43 26.10
CA ASP A 364 5.95 -22.56 26.00
C ASP A 364 6.04 -23.35 27.31
N GLN A 365 6.09 -22.66 28.45
CA GLN A 365 6.08 -23.28 29.78
C GLN A 365 4.78 -24.07 30.03
N ILE A 366 3.63 -23.52 29.60
CA ILE A 366 2.33 -24.17 29.75
C ILE A 366 2.20 -25.38 28.80
N ALA A 367 2.64 -25.25 27.55
CA ALA A 367 2.64 -26.36 26.59
C ALA A 367 3.53 -27.53 27.06
N THR A 368 4.72 -27.22 27.59
CA THR A 368 5.67 -28.21 28.12
C THR A 368 5.12 -28.91 29.36
N SER A 369 4.41 -28.20 30.24
CA SER A 369 3.76 -28.83 31.41
C SER A 369 2.56 -29.70 31.03
N ARG A 370 1.82 -29.37 29.96
CA ARG A 370 0.71 -30.20 29.44
C ARG A 370 1.15 -31.48 28.73
N LEU A 371 2.32 -31.49 28.08
CA LEU A 371 2.90 -32.71 27.46
C LEU A 371 3.26 -33.81 28.49
N SER A 372 3.34 -33.48 29.77
CA SER A 372 3.57 -34.45 30.86
C SER A 372 2.31 -35.25 31.26
N GLN A 373 1.12 -34.87 30.77
CA GLN A 373 -0.10 -35.65 30.96
C GLN A 373 -0.43 -36.45 29.69
N LYS A 374 -0.07 -37.74 29.69
CA LYS A 374 -0.41 -38.72 28.64
C LYS A 374 -1.90 -38.68 28.33
N TRP A 375 -2.27 -38.53 27.06
CA TRP A 375 -3.60 -38.89 26.58
C TRP A 375 -3.50 -39.86 25.40
N SER A 376 -4.23 -40.97 25.51
CA SER A 376 -4.41 -41.99 24.48
C SER A 376 -5.44 -41.54 23.44
N LEU A 377 -5.10 -41.66 22.17
CA LEU A 377 -6.02 -41.46 21.04
C LEU A 377 -6.97 -42.66 20.93
N SER A 378 -8.28 -42.38 20.89
CA SER A 378 -9.27 -43.27 20.31
C SER A 378 -9.84 -42.61 19.05
N ASP A 379 -9.74 -43.32 17.94
CA ASP A 379 -10.23 -42.95 16.62
C ASP A 379 -11.70 -42.51 16.61
N THR A 380 -11.99 -41.41 15.91
CA THR A 380 -13.21 -41.36 15.10
C THR A 380 -13.00 -40.57 13.81
N ASN A 381 -13.54 -41.18 12.77
CA ASN A 381 -13.46 -40.91 11.35
C ASN A 381 -14.42 -39.77 10.97
N THR A 382 -13.94 -38.68 10.35
CA THR A 382 -14.80 -37.79 9.54
C THR A 382 -14.04 -37.17 8.35
N ASN A 383 -14.41 -37.65 7.15
CA ASN A 383 -14.38 -37.01 5.83
C ASN A 383 -13.46 -35.80 5.60
N SER A 384 -12.37 -36.03 4.87
CA SER A 384 -11.55 -34.99 4.25
C SER A 384 -12.33 -34.24 3.15
N LYS A 385 -12.61 -32.96 3.36
CA LYS A 385 -12.91 -32.02 2.28
C LYS A 385 -11.76 -31.01 2.15
N ASN A 386 -11.03 -31.15 1.05
CA ASN A 386 -10.14 -30.19 0.36
C ASN A 386 -9.34 -29.20 1.23
N THR A 387 -8.17 -29.66 1.69
CA THR A 387 -7.00 -28.77 1.84
C THR A 387 -6.49 -28.40 0.44
N PRO A 388 -6.28 -27.11 0.08
CA PRO A 388 -5.65 -26.75 -1.19
C PRO A 388 -4.28 -27.44 -1.27
N GLY A 389 -4.05 -28.18 -2.34
CA GLY A 389 -2.81 -28.94 -2.51
C GLY A 389 -1.63 -28.02 -2.85
N PHE A 390 -1.00 -27.39 -1.84
CA PHE A 390 0.18 -26.53 -1.98
C PHE A 390 1.42 -27.23 -2.58
N HIS A 391 1.34 -28.55 -2.79
CA HIS A 391 2.38 -29.40 -3.40
C HIS A 391 2.10 -29.82 -4.86
N LYS A 392 0.92 -29.50 -5.39
CA LYS A 392 0.54 -29.88 -6.76
C LYS A 392 1.34 -29.06 -7.79
N PRO A 393 1.90 -29.68 -8.85
CA PRO A 393 2.65 -28.97 -9.89
C PRO A 393 1.77 -27.98 -10.65
N ILE A 394 2.23 -26.73 -10.73
CA ILE A 394 1.65 -25.66 -11.55
C ILE A 394 2.66 -25.26 -12.61
N VAL A 395 2.23 -25.23 -13.86
CA VAL A 395 3.02 -24.72 -14.98
C VAL A 395 2.43 -23.40 -15.47
N ILE A 396 3.28 -22.39 -15.63
CA ILE A 396 2.94 -21.08 -16.19
C ILE A 396 3.64 -20.95 -17.55
N VAL A 397 2.86 -20.73 -18.61
CA VAL A 397 3.35 -20.50 -19.96
C VAL A 397 3.44 -19.00 -20.22
N GLY A 398 4.66 -18.46 -20.26
CA GLY A 398 4.98 -17.06 -20.42
C GLY A 398 5.60 -16.45 -19.15
N ALA A 399 6.76 -15.81 -19.30
CA ALA A 399 7.51 -15.06 -18.28
C ALA A 399 7.39 -13.54 -18.50
N GLY A 400 6.27 -13.09 -19.08
CA GLY A 400 5.89 -11.68 -19.16
C GLY A 400 5.20 -11.18 -17.88
N VAL A 401 4.49 -10.04 -17.96
CA VAL A 401 3.85 -9.39 -16.80
C VAL A 401 2.96 -10.35 -16.00
N PHE A 402 1.96 -10.95 -16.66
CA PHE A 402 1.00 -11.86 -16.01
C PHE A 402 1.71 -13.10 -15.43
N GLY A 403 2.63 -13.71 -16.17
CA GLY A 403 3.29 -14.93 -15.71
C GLY A 403 4.20 -14.69 -14.51
N LEU A 404 5.01 -13.63 -14.54
CA LEU A 404 5.90 -13.26 -13.44
C LEU A 404 5.13 -12.91 -12.17
N THR A 405 4.12 -12.04 -12.28
CA THR A 405 3.33 -11.64 -11.10
C THR A 405 2.57 -12.83 -10.52
N THR A 406 1.99 -13.69 -11.35
CA THR A 406 1.31 -14.91 -10.87
C THR A 406 2.28 -15.84 -10.15
N ALA A 407 3.46 -16.08 -10.71
CA ALA A 407 4.46 -16.94 -10.07
C ALA A 407 4.93 -16.40 -8.72
N LEU A 408 5.21 -15.08 -8.66
CA LEU A 408 5.61 -14.41 -7.42
C LEU A 408 4.55 -14.57 -6.33
N HIS A 409 3.28 -14.33 -6.67
CA HIS A 409 2.16 -14.42 -5.71
C HIS A 409 1.82 -15.86 -5.33
N LEU A 410 1.93 -16.83 -6.24
CA LEU A 410 1.83 -18.25 -5.89
C LEU A 410 2.91 -18.64 -4.87
N ALA A 411 4.17 -18.26 -5.13
CA ALA A 411 5.27 -18.58 -4.22
C ALA A 411 5.10 -17.91 -2.85
N ARG A 412 4.67 -16.63 -2.81
CA ARG A 412 4.34 -15.89 -1.58
C ARG A 412 3.19 -16.53 -0.80
N ARG A 413 2.19 -17.10 -1.48
CA ARG A 413 1.08 -17.85 -0.86
C ARG A 413 1.44 -19.31 -0.53
N GLY A 414 2.71 -19.70 -0.65
CA GLY A 414 3.22 -20.98 -0.16
C GLY A 414 3.23 -22.12 -1.17
N TYR A 415 2.83 -21.91 -2.43
CA TYR A 415 2.94 -22.92 -3.48
C TYR A 415 4.43 -23.23 -3.74
N LYS A 416 4.81 -24.51 -3.66
CA LYS A 416 6.23 -24.92 -3.74
C LYS A 416 6.64 -25.54 -5.08
N ASN A 417 5.68 -25.91 -5.92
CA ASN A 417 5.94 -26.60 -7.18
C ASN A 417 5.41 -25.79 -8.37
N VAL A 418 6.04 -24.64 -8.62
CA VAL A 418 5.68 -23.72 -9.70
C VAL A 418 6.81 -23.67 -10.72
N THR A 419 6.49 -23.87 -11.99
CA THR A 419 7.44 -23.78 -13.12
C THR A 419 6.96 -22.74 -14.13
N ILE A 420 7.83 -21.78 -14.47
CA ILE A 420 7.61 -20.83 -15.57
C ILE A 420 8.36 -21.33 -16.81
N LEU A 421 7.68 -21.36 -17.95
CA LEU A 421 8.23 -21.70 -19.25
C LEU A 421 8.12 -20.48 -20.18
N ASP A 422 9.22 -20.07 -20.80
CA ASP A 422 9.21 -19.03 -21.84
C ASP A 422 10.25 -19.32 -22.92
N ARG A 423 9.97 -18.90 -24.15
CA ARG A 423 10.90 -19.01 -25.28
C ARG A 423 12.07 -18.04 -25.18
N GLU A 424 11.89 -16.91 -24.51
CA GLU A 424 12.91 -15.88 -24.39
C GLU A 424 13.83 -16.19 -23.20
N ALA A 425 15.15 -16.11 -23.39
CA ALA A 425 16.15 -16.31 -22.35
C ALA A 425 16.32 -15.05 -21.48
N TYR A 426 15.26 -14.62 -20.80
CA TYR A 426 15.22 -13.32 -20.11
C TYR A 426 16.23 -13.13 -18.99
N ASP A 427 16.65 -14.22 -18.36
CA ASP A 427 17.74 -14.28 -17.37
C ASP A 427 19.09 -13.88 -17.96
N HIS A 428 19.32 -14.14 -19.25
CA HIS A 428 20.53 -13.74 -19.96
C HIS A 428 20.40 -12.45 -20.76
N THR A 429 19.19 -12.15 -21.28
CA THR A 429 18.97 -10.97 -22.13
C THR A 429 18.57 -9.71 -21.36
N GLY A 430 18.30 -9.82 -20.06
CA GLY A 430 17.85 -8.70 -19.23
C GLY A 430 16.55 -8.07 -19.76
N TYR A 431 15.61 -8.91 -20.22
CA TYR A 431 14.37 -8.45 -20.85
C TYR A 431 14.56 -7.60 -22.12
N THR A 432 15.58 -7.93 -22.92
CA THR A 432 15.74 -7.41 -24.28
C THR A 432 15.07 -8.34 -25.30
N SER A 433 13.82 -8.05 -25.68
CA SER A 433 13.09 -8.81 -26.71
C SER A 433 11.99 -7.98 -27.39
N SER A 434 11.22 -8.60 -28.30
CA SER A 434 10.06 -7.97 -28.94
C SER A 434 8.78 -8.02 -28.08
N ALA A 435 8.81 -8.70 -26.92
CA ALA A 435 7.66 -8.82 -26.04
C ALA A 435 7.20 -7.45 -25.50
N ALA A 436 5.91 -7.32 -25.16
CA ALA A 436 5.39 -6.08 -24.58
C ALA A 436 5.98 -5.77 -23.19
N SER A 437 6.35 -6.81 -22.42
CA SER A 437 7.02 -6.70 -21.12
C SER A 437 8.49 -6.30 -21.23
N ALA A 438 9.14 -6.67 -22.34
CA ALA A 438 10.50 -6.30 -22.67
C ALA A 438 10.53 -4.87 -23.25
N ASP A 439 10.66 -3.88 -22.39
CA ASP A 439 10.67 -2.46 -22.77
C ASP A 439 11.53 -1.64 -21.81
N ARG A 440 11.98 -0.46 -22.23
CA ARG A 440 12.78 0.40 -21.35
C ARG A 440 11.94 1.06 -20.27
N ASN A 441 10.71 1.45 -20.60
CA ASN A 441 9.83 2.18 -19.68
C ASN A 441 8.34 1.95 -19.96
N LYS A 442 7.47 2.10 -18.95
CA LYS A 442 5.99 2.06 -19.11
C LYS A 442 5.32 3.08 -18.20
N ILE A 443 4.24 3.69 -18.67
CA ILE A 443 3.53 4.76 -17.93
C ILE A 443 2.76 4.15 -16.76
N ILE A 444 2.87 4.77 -15.59
CA ILE A 444 1.92 4.61 -14.49
C ILE A 444 0.99 5.81 -14.43
N ARG A 445 -0.30 5.50 -14.27
CA ARG A 445 -1.36 6.44 -13.94
C ARG A 445 -2.41 5.72 -13.11
N ALA A 446 -3.00 6.41 -12.15
CA ALA A 446 -4.15 5.95 -11.38
C ALA A 446 -5.48 6.57 -11.84
N SER A 447 -5.42 7.56 -12.73
CA SER A 447 -6.58 8.22 -13.32
C SER A 447 -7.31 7.29 -14.32
N TYR A 448 -8.43 6.72 -13.86
CA TYR A 448 -9.30 5.77 -14.62
C TYR A 448 -10.76 6.25 -14.75
N GLY A 449 -11.07 7.47 -14.32
CA GLY A 449 -12.41 8.04 -14.36
C GLY A 449 -13.42 7.18 -13.60
N LYS A 450 -14.42 6.64 -14.30
CA LYS A 450 -15.49 5.84 -13.68
C LYS A 450 -15.07 4.43 -13.28
N GLN A 451 -13.91 3.94 -13.72
CA GLN A 451 -13.47 2.56 -13.44
C GLN A 451 -12.73 2.46 -12.11
N LYS A 452 -13.49 2.51 -11.00
CA LYS A 452 -12.95 2.58 -9.64
C LYS A 452 -12.06 1.41 -9.23
N LEU A 453 -12.38 0.20 -9.66
CA LEU A 453 -11.53 -0.96 -9.36
C LEU A 453 -10.12 -0.83 -9.94
N TYR A 454 -9.96 -0.31 -11.17
CA TYR A 454 -8.61 -0.07 -11.73
C TYR A 454 -7.90 1.11 -11.09
N GLU A 455 -8.63 2.14 -10.65
CA GLU A 455 -8.08 3.26 -9.89
C GLU A 455 -7.50 2.74 -8.57
N SER A 456 -8.27 1.99 -7.79
CA SER A 456 -7.83 1.36 -6.53
C SER A 456 -6.64 0.41 -6.75
N LEU A 457 -6.70 -0.43 -7.79
CA LEU A 457 -5.60 -1.33 -8.13
C LEU A 457 -4.32 -0.57 -8.52
N ALA A 458 -4.44 0.60 -9.15
CA ALA A 458 -3.30 1.40 -9.57
C ALA A 458 -2.64 2.10 -8.38
N PHE A 459 -3.44 2.65 -7.45
CA PHE A 459 -2.93 3.19 -6.20
C PHE A 459 -2.25 2.12 -5.33
N LYS A 460 -2.87 0.94 -5.18
CA LYS A 460 -2.23 -0.21 -4.49
C LYS A 460 -0.88 -0.57 -5.11
N SER A 461 -0.79 -0.50 -6.44
CA SER A 461 0.45 -0.78 -7.15
C SER A 461 1.54 0.26 -6.86
N LEU A 462 1.20 1.54 -6.73
CA LEU A 462 2.17 2.62 -6.42
C LEU A 462 2.91 2.36 -5.10
N ASP A 463 2.21 1.89 -4.07
CA ASP A 463 2.84 1.54 -2.78
C ASP A 463 3.88 0.43 -2.96
N SER A 464 3.53 -0.62 -3.70
CA SER A 464 4.46 -1.73 -4.00
C SER A 464 5.62 -1.30 -4.89
N TRP A 465 5.42 -0.34 -5.80
CA TRP A 465 6.49 0.22 -6.62
C TRP A 465 7.51 0.99 -5.78
N GLU A 466 7.07 1.74 -4.76
CA GLU A 466 8.00 2.40 -3.84
C GLU A 466 8.68 1.43 -2.87
N GLU A 467 7.99 0.38 -2.46
CA GLU A 467 8.60 -0.74 -1.74
C GLU A 467 9.73 -1.36 -2.57
N TRP A 468 9.50 -1.70 -3.84
CA TRP A 468 10.53 -2.30 -4.69
C TRP A 468 11.71 -1.37 -4.99
N ASN A 469 11.47 -0.06 -5.12
CA ASN A 469 12.56 0.91 -5.15
C ASN A 469 13.41 0.85 -3.88
N SER A 470 12.80 0.66 -2.71
CA SER A 470 13.51 0.47 -1.45
C SER A 470 14.24 -0.86 -1.40
N ASP A 471 13.61 -1.95 -1.85
CA ASP A 471 14.20 -3.28 -1.84
C ASP A 471 15.46 -3.35 -2.72
N VAL A 472 15.38 -2.82 -3.95
CA VAL A 472 16.55 -2.80 -4.87
C VAL A 472 17.73 -2.04 -4.25
N ARG A 473 17.48 -0.92 -3.57
CA ARG A 473 18.54 -0.16 -2.89
C ARG A 473 19.16 -0.88 -1.70
N ASN A 474 18.40 -1.74 -1.04
CA ASN A 474 18.77 -2.37 0.24
C ASN A 474 19.09 -3.87 0.14
N ALA A 475 18.93 -4.48 -1.04
CA ALA A 475 19.15 -5.90 -1.24
C ALA A 475 20.61 -6.29 -0.93
N SER A 476 20.82 -7.53 -0.50
CA SER A 476 22.16 -8.11 -0.35
C SER A 476 22.83 -8.39 -1.69
N ASP A 477 22.01 -8.70 -2.69
CA ASP A 477 22.40 -9.11 -4.03
C ASP A 477 21.27 -8.78 -5.02
N LEU A 478 21.65 -8.51 -6.27
CA LEU A 478 20.76 -8.13 -7.36
C LEU A 478 21.01 -9.05 -8.57
N PRO A 479 20.04 -9.23 -9.47
CA PRO A 479 20.30 -9.83 -10.78
C PRO A 479 21.23 -8.92 -11.61
N ASP A 480 22.00 -9.52 -12.52
CA ASP A 480 23.04 -8.83 -13.32
C ASP A 480 22.53 -7.61 -14.10
N SER A 481 21.24 -7.56 -14.44
CA SER A 481 20.62 -6.47 -15.18
C SER A 481 20.26 -5.24 -14.32
N LEU A 482 20.46 -5.31 -12.99
CA LEU A 482 20.13 -4.23 -12.04
C LEU A 482 21.36 -3.74 -11.26
N HIS A 483 21.39 -2.44 -11.00
CA HIS A 483 22.29 -1.80 -10.05
C HIS A 483 21.54 -1.27 -8.82
N PHE A 484 22.23 -1.18 -7.67
CA PHE A 484 21.66 -0.62 -6.43
C PHE A 484 21.19 0.83 -6.55
N SER A 485 21.74 1.58 -7.52
CA SER A 485 21.32 2.96 -7.84
C SER A 485 20.11 3.03 -8.77
N ASP A 486 19.64 1.89 -9.28
CA ASP A 486 18.50 1.86 -10.16
C ASP A 486 17.21 2.18 -9.43
N ARG A 487 16.36 2.91 -10.13
CA ARG A 487 15.02 3.24 -9.71
C ARG A 487 14.06 2.52 -10.65
N LEU A 488 13.28 1.59 -10.11
CA LEU A 488 12.26 0.85 -10.86
C LEU A 488 11.04 1.71 -11.17
N TRP A 489 10.72 2.67 -10.32
CA TRP A 489 9.57 3.57 -10.45
C TRP A 489 9.96 5.02 -10.23
N ASP A 490 9.64 5.91 -11.17
CA ASP A 490 9.92 7.33 -11.11
C ASP A 490 8.62 8.16 -11.26
N ASN A 491 8.22 8.80 -10.16
CA ASN A 491 7.13 9.79 -10.16
C ASN A 491 7.60 11.12 -10.78
N CYS A 492 7.74 11.12 -12.10
CA CYS A 492 8.10 12.31 -12.86
C CYS A 492 6.90 13.20 -13.22
N GLY A 493 5.68 12.83 -12.84
CA GLY A 493 4.44 13.41 -13.33
C GLY A 493 4.02 12.84 -14.68
N PHE A 494 2.71 12.87 -14.95
CA PHE A 494 2.13 12.46 -16.24
C PHE A 494 1.20 13.53 -16.82
N VAL A 495 1.58 14.10 -17.96
CA VAL A 495 0.79 15.08 -18.71
C VAL A 495 -0.17 14.39 -19.67
N ARG A 496 -1.44 14.78 -19.62
CA ARG A 496 -2.47 14.42 -20.59
C ARG A 496 -3.01 15.69 -21.21
N ALA A 497 -2.63 15.96 -22.46
CA ALA A 497 -2.87 17.25 -23.09
C ALA A 497 -3.31 17.14 -24.55
N GLY A 498 -3.84 18.25 -25.06
CA GLY A 498 -4.21 18.45 -26.45
C GLY A 498 -4.18 19.92 -26.83
N GLU A 499 -4.64 20.21 -28.05
CA GLU A 499 -4.69 21.56 -28.63
C GLU A 499 -5.96 22.35 -28.25
N LEU A 500 -6.84 21.77 -27.44
CA LEU A 500 -8.17 22.29 -27.14
C LEU A 500 -8.10 23.52 -26.21
N SER A 501 -9.06 24.44 -26.39
CA SER A 501 -9.37 25.51 -25.42
C SER A 501 -10.29 25.00 -24.31
N GLY A 502 -9.92 23.87 -23.68
CA GLY A 502 -10.73 23.18 -22.68
C GLY A 502 -10.33 21.72 -22.49
N LEU A 503 -10.75 21.12 -21.37
CA LEU A 503 -10.55 19.69 -21.14
C LEU A 503 -11.48 18.86 -22.03
N ASP A 504 -10.94 17.79 -22.59
CA ASP A 504 -11.72 16.73 -23.24
C ASP A 504 -12.75 16.13 -22.26
N PRO A 505 -13.96 15.73 -22.71
CA PRO A 505 -15.00 15.20 -21.81
C PRO A 505 -14.58 13.98 -20.97
N GLN A 506 -13.73 13.11 -21.51
CA GLN A 506 -13.17 11.96 -20.78
C GLN A 506 -12.14 12.42 -19.75
N GLU A 507 -11.35 13.45 -20.02
CA GLU A 507 -10.47 14.05 -19.02
C GLU A 507 -11.29 14.75 -17.93
N THR A 508 -12.34 15.50 -18.27
CA THR A 508 -13.28 16.08 -17.29
C THR A 508 -13.87 15.00 -16.39
N ALA A 509 -14.38 13.90 -16.96
CA ALA A 509 -14.89 12.78 -16.17
C ALA A 509 -13.80 12.09 -15.31
N THR A 510 -12.55 12.13 -15.76
CA THR A 510 -11.40 11.63 -14.99
C THR A 510 -11.13 12.52 -13.78
N GLN A 511 -11.22 13.85 -13.95
CA GLN A 511 -11.04 14.82 -12.88
C GLN A 511 -12.19 14.81 -11.87
N ASP A 512 -13.44 14.77 -12.35
CA ASP A 512 -14.62 14.71 -11.50
C ASP A 512 -14.62 13.45 -10.63
N GLY A 513 -14.19 12.34 -11.23
CA GLY A 513 -14.08 11.05 -10.57
C GLY A 513 -12.85 10.93 -9.67
N PHE A 514 -11.81 11.74 -9.80
CA PHE A 514 -10.56 11.54 -9.07
C PHE A 514 -10.76 11.61 -7.54
N PRO A 515 -10.05 10.82 -6.70
CA PRO A 515 -10.25 10.83 -5.25
C PRO A 515 -10.10 12.23 -4.64
N GLU A 516 -11.08 12.65 -3.84
CA GLU A 516 -11.14 14.02 -3.29
C GLU A 516 -9.85 14.40 -2.51
N ALA A 517 -9.33 13.44 -1.73
CA ALA A 517 -8.11 13.62 -0.95
C ALA A 517 -6.83 13.81 -1.79
N LEU A 518 -6.89 13.54 -3.10
CA LEU A 518 -5.76 13.64 -4.03
C LEU A 518 -6.03 14.60 -5.20
N LYS A 519 -7.18 15.29 -5.23
CA LYS A 519 -7.50 16.23 -6.31
C LYS A 519 -6.50 17.39 -6.41
N ASP A 520 -5.90 17.76 -5.29
CA ASP A 520 -4.86 18.78 -5.22
C ASP A 520 -3.56 18.39 -5.96
N THR A 521 -3.37 17.12 -6.30
CA THR A 521 -2.28 16.61 -7.14
C THR A 521 -2.55 16.67 -8.65
N GLN A 522 -3.75 17.08 -9.07
CA GLN A 522 -4.12 17.22 -10.48
C GLN A 522 -4.05 18.70 -10.91
N TYR A 523 -3.08 19.04 -11.76
CA TYR A 523 -2.80 20.43 -12.13
C TYR A 523 -3.27 20.71 -13.56
N ARG A 524 -4.32 21.53 -13.70
CA ARG A 524 -4.80 21.94 -15.02
C ARG A 524 -3.84 22.93 -15.68
N LEU A 525 -3.46 22.64 -16.92
CA LEU A 525 -2.38 23.32 -17.64
C LEU A 525 -2.77 24.71 -18.16
N SER A 526 -4.06 25.02 -18.27
CA SER A 526 -4.56 26.36 -18.59
C SER A 526 -4.93 27.21 -17.37
N ASP A 527 -4.96 26.63 -16.17
CA ASP A 527 -5.42 27.30 -14.94
C ASP A 527 -4.22 27.85 -14.14
N GLU A 528 -4.09 29.17 -14.07
CA GLU A 528 -2.99 29.84 -13.35
C GLU A 528 -2.98 29.57 -11.83
N SER A 529 -4.14 29.36 -11.22
CA SER A 529 -4.21 28.97 -9.80
C SER A 529 -3.59 27.59 -9.62
N ARG A 530 -3.96 26.62 -10.47
CA ARG A 530 -3.42 25.26 -10.39
C ARG A 530 -1.93 25.19 -10.76
N LYS A 531 -1.45 26.04 -11.68
CA LYS A 531 0.00 26.19 -11.92
C LYS A 531 0.74 26.74 -10.71
N LYS A 532 0.13 27.67 -9.96
CA LYS A 532 0.70 28.18 -8.70
C LYS A 532 0.77 27.07 -7.66
N ASP A 533 -0.28 26.26 -7.53
CA ASP A 533 -0.30 25.10 -6.63
C ASP A 533 0.77 24.08 -7.00
N ALA A 534 0.97 23.80 -8.30
CA ALA A 534 2.04 22.94 -8.76
C ALA A 534 3.43 23.46 -8.31
N ARG A 535 3.68 24.76 -8.44
CA ARG A 535 4.93 25.39 -7.99
C ARG A 535 5.12 25.32 -6.47
N MET A 536 4.04 25.43 -5.69
CA MET A 536 4.09 25.28 -4.23
C MET A 536 4.34 23.82 -3.79
N ASN A 537 4.06 22.85 -4.66
CA ASN A 537 4.34 21.43 -4.46
C ASN A 537 5.63 20.97 -5.17
N ASP A 538 6.59 21.89 -5.37
CA ASP A 538 7.91 21.62 -5.97
C ASP A 538 7.87 20.98 -7.38
N ILE A 539 6.77 21.16 -8.13
CA ILE A 539 6.71 20.73 -9.53
C ILE A 539 7.52 21.72 -10.38
N ASN A 540 8.49 21.18 -11.12
CA ASN A 540 9.28 21.98 -12.06
C ASN A 540 8.36 22.64 -13.12
N PRO A 541 8.42 23.98 -13.30
CA PRO A 541 7.58 24.69 -14.27
C PRO A 541 7.67 24.17 -15.70
N THR A 542 8.81 23.60 -16.11
CA THR A 542 8.97 23.01 -17.45
C THR A 542 8.03 21.82 -17.68
N LYS A 543 7.57 21.14 -16.62
CA LYS A 543 6.61 20.04 -16.74
C LYS A 543 5.18 20.49 -17.05
N LEU A 544 4.86 21.77 -16.81
CA LEU A 544 3.55 22.34 -17.11
C LEU A 544 3.42 22.74 -18.59
N ASP A 545 4.54 22.99 -19.27
CA ASP A 545 4.62 23.23 -20.72
C ASP A 545 5.91 22.61 -21.31
N PRO A 546 6.01 21.27 -21.36
CA PRO A 546 7.23 20.55 -21.74
C PRO A 546 7.68 20.81 -23.18
N PHE A 547 6.80 21.33 -24.03
CA PHE A 547 7.07 21.60 -25.44
C PHE A 547 7.14 23.11 -25.76
N ASN A 548 7.11 23.97 -24.74
CA ASN A 548 7.08 25.43 -24.86
C ASN A 548 5.95 25.95 -25.79
N ARG A 549 4.79 25.27 -25.81
CA ARG A 549 3.68 25.63 -26.70
C ARG A 549 3.03 26.94 -26.30
N LEU A 550 2.85 27.20 -25.00
CA LEU A 550 2.27 28.45 -24.51
C LEU A 550 3.16 29.64 -24.89
N GLN A 551 4.48 29.49 -24.75
CA GLN A 551 5.45 30.53 -25.17
C GLN A 551 5.40 30.81 -26.67
N ARG A 552 5.02 29.81 -27.47
CA ARG A 552 4.86 29.91 -28.93
C ARG A 552 3.46 30.35 -29.37
N GLY A 553 2.55 30.62 -28.43
CA GLY A 553 1.16 30.99 -28.74
C GLY A 553 0.34 29.84 -29.33
N LEU A 554 0.75 28.58 -29.13
CA LEU A 554 0.05 27.39 -29.61
C LEU A 554 -0.92 26.87 -28.55
N GLY A 555 -2.01 26.23 -28.99
CA GLY A 555 -2.99 25.60 -28.10
C GLY A 555 -2.34 24.54 -27.20
N TRP A 556 -2.62 24.62 -25.90
CA TRP A 556 -2.12 23.72 -24.86
C TRP A 556 -3.03 23.77 -23.63
N ASP A 557 -3.86 22.73 -23.46
CA ASP A 557 -4.61 22.50 -22.22
C ASP A 557 -4.65 20.99 -21.91
N GLY A 558 -4.88 20.66 -20.65
CA GLY A 558 -4.80 19.31 -20.14
C GLY A 558 -4.58 19.25 -18.65
N ILE A 559 -4.16 18.09 -18.16
CA ILE A 559 -3.84 17.84 -16.76
C ILE A 559 -2.42 17.29 -16.64
N LEU A 560 -1.62 17.88 -15.75
CA LEU A 560 -0.47 17.22 -15.16
C LEU A 560 -0.93 16.48 -13.90
N ASP A 561 -0.82 15.16 -13.93
CA ASP A 561 -1.11 14.28 -12.81
C ASP A 561 0.17 14.04 -12.00
N GLY A 562 0.21 14.61 -10.80
CA GLY A 562 1.34 14.50 -9.86
C GLY A 562 1.49 13.11 -9.21
N THR A 563 0.55 12.20 -9.43
CA THR A 563 0.65 10.79 -8.98
C THR A 563 1.22 9.86 -10.06
N GLY A 564 1.34 10.36 -11.30
CA GLY A 564 1.75 9.58 -12.47
C GLY A 564 3.23 9.68 -12.81
N GLY A 565 3.72 8.77 -13.64
CA GLY A 565 5.14 8.71 -13.99
C GLY A 565 5.47 7.51 -14.86
N TYR A 566 6.67 6.95 -14.75
CA TYR A 566 7.04 5.71 -15.43
C TYR A 566 7.79 4.71 -14.55
N VAL A 567 7.73 3.45 -14.96
CA VAL A 567 8.59 2.37 -14.45
C VAL A 567 9.62 1.94 -15.46
N ALA A 568 10.82 1.54 -15.01
CA ALA A 568 11.85 0.90 -15.80
C ALA A 568 11.46 -0.58 -16.06
N ALA A 569 10.88 -0.86 -17.22
CA ALA A 569 10.11 -2.08 -17.41
C ALA A 569 10.95 -3.37 -17.47
N ASP A 570 12.04 -3.36 -18.23
CA ASP A 570 13.05 -4.42 -18.31
C ASP A 570 13.64 -4.76 -16.94
N LYS A 571 14.02 -3.74 -16.17
CA LYS A 571 14.54 -3.87 -14.82
C LYS A 571 13.48 -4.43 -13.86
N SER A 572 12.25 -3.93 -13.93
CA SER A 572 11.16 -4.41 -13.08
C SER A 572 10.81 -5.88 -13.36
N CYS A 573 10.80 -6.31 -14.62
CA CYS A 573 10.60 -7.72 -14.94
C CYS A 573 11.78 -8.59 -14.49
N SER A 574 13.02 -8.13 -14.67
CA SER A 574 14.21 -8.83 -14.18
C SER A 574 14.20 -8.99 -12.67
N TRP A 575 13.78 -7.95 -11.95
CA TRP A 575 13.62 -7.98 -10.49
C TRP A 575 12.59 -9.03 -10.05
N VAL A 576 11.43 -9.07 -10.69
CA VAL A 576 10.39 -10.07 -10.33
C VAL A 576 10.84 -11.48 -10.68
N LEU A 577 11.50 -11.68 -11.83
CA LEU A 577 12.06 -12.99 -12.20
C LEU A 577 13.05 -13.48 -11.12
N TYR A 578 13.93 -12.59 -10.67
CA TYR A 578 14.86 -12.86 -9.58
C TYR A 578 14.16 -13.19 -8.26
N LEU A 579 13.12 -12.44 -7.87
CA LEU A 579 12.32 -12.75 -6.68
C LEU A 579 11.63 -14.10 -6.76
N CYS A 580 11.07 -14.45 -7.93
CA CYS A 580 10.50 -15.77 -8.18
C CYS A 580 11.53 -16.88 -7.94
N GLN A 581 12.73 -16.74 -8.50
CA GLN A 581 13.81 -17.71 -8.32
C GLN A 581 14.24 -17.83 -6.85
N LYS A 582 14.37 -16.71 -6.13
CA LYS A 582 14.68 -16.69 -4.68
C LYS A 582 13.63 -17.40 -3.83
N LEU A 583 12.36 -17.36 -4.24
CA LEU A 583 11.26 -18.06 -3.58
C LEU A 583 11.11 -19.53 -4.02
N GLY A 584 12.00 -20.03 -4.87
CA GLY A 584 12.03 -21.44 -5.30
C GLY A 584 11.18 -21.75 -6.54
N VAL A 585 10.70 -20.74 -7.28
CA VAL A 585 10.04 -20.95 -8.58
C VAL A 585 11.06 -21.46 -9.60
N GLN A 586 10.72 -22.55 -10.28
CA GLN A 586 11.56 -23.08 -11.35
C GLN A 586 11.35 -22.25 -12.62
N THR A 587 12.45 -21.82 -13.24
CA THR A 587 12.40 -21.03 -14.48
C THR A 587 13.08 -21.83 -15.59
N LYS A 588 12.39 -21.98 -16.73
CA LYS A 588 12.87 -22.67 -17.93
C LYS A 588 12.71 -21.71 -19.10
N LEU A 589 13.80 -21.04 -19.43
CA LEU A 589 13.84 -19.92 -20.38
C LEU A 589 14.73 -20.29 -21.57
N GLY A 590 14.32 -19.91 -22.78
CA GLY A 590 15.03 -20.18 -24.03
C GLY A 590 14.20 -20.97 -25.06
N ASP A 591 14.64 -20.96 -26.32
CA ASP A 591 13.87 -21.50 -27.45
C ASP A 591 13.43 -22.96 -27.27
N GLN A 592 14.23 -23.78 -26.56
CA GLN A 592 13.91 -25.17 -26.22
C GLN A 592 12.70 -25.33 -25.30
N TYR A 593 12.27 -24.25 -24.61
CA TYR A 593 11.10 -24.22 -23.73
C TYR A 593 9.90 -23.52 -24.36
N THR A 594 9.97 -23.20 -25.66
CA THR A 594 8.82 -22.70 -26.42
C THR A 594 7.65 -23.67 -26.32
N PHE A 595 6.46 -23.19 -25.96
CA PHE A 595 5.25 -24.00 -25.90
C PHE A 595 4.96 -24.67 -27.25
N LYS A 596 4.65 -25.98 -27.22
CA LYS A 596 4.31 -26.77 -28.40
C LYS A 596 2.86 -27.24 -28.37
N GLU A 597 2.48 -27.98 -27.33
CA GLU A 597 1.15 -28.57 -27.20
C GLU A 597 0.79 -28.85 -25.74
N PHE A 598 -0.51 -28.95 -25.45
CA PHE A 598 -1.00 -29.42 -24.15
C PHE A 598 -0.94 -30.95 -24.07
N ILE A 599 -0.64 -31.47 -22.88
CA ILE A 599 -0.83 -32.88 -22.56
C ILE A 599 -2.25 -33.04 -21.99
N ARG A 600 -3.07 -33.89 -22.61
CA ARG A 600 -4.50 -34.04 -22.28
C ARG A 600 -4.81 -35.45 -21.77
N ASP A 601 -5.74 -35.52 -20.82
CA ASP A 601 -6.47 -36.71 -20.39
C ASP A 601 -7.97 -36.38 -20.44
N GLY A 602 -8.64 -36.76 -21.53
CA GLY A 602 -10.01 -36.33 -21.83
C GLY A 602 -10.14 -34.80 -21.91
N ASP A 603 -11.02 -34.23 -21.07
CA ASP A 603 -11.27 -32.78 -20.96
C ASP A 603 -10.29 -32.06 -20.00
N LYS A 604 -9.33 -32.79 -19.42
CA LYS A 604 -8.37 -32.25 -18.45
C LYS A 604 -6.99 -32.05 -19.08
N ILE A 605 -6.42 -30.86 -18.89
CA ILE A 605 -5.00 -30.60 -19.13
C ILE A 605 -4.20 -31.13 -17.94
N ILE A 606 -3.19 -31.95 -18.23
CA ILE A 606 -2.31 -32.59 -17.24
C ILE A 606 -0.83 -32.21 -17.41
N GLY A 607 -0.55 -31.19 -18.24
CA GLY A 607 0.80 -30.68 -18.50
C GLY A 607 0.94 -30.03 -19.87
N VAL A 608 2.18 -29.72 -20.23
CA VAL A 608 2.54 -29.16 -21.55
C VAL A 608 3.79 -29.82 -22.12
N LYS A 609 3.95 -29.78 -23.43
CA LYS A 609 5.20 -30.09 -24.11
C LYS A 609 5.83 -28.83 -24.69
N THR A 610 7.15 -28.83 -24.74
CA THR A 610 7.95 -27.69 -25.20
C THR A 610 9.04 -28.10 -26.19
N GLY A 611 9.55 -27.11 -26.94
CA GLY A 611 10.65 -27.27 -27.87
C GLY A 611 10.29 -28.15 -29.08
N LEU A 612 11.23 -28.31 -30.01
CA LEU A 612 11.02 -29.17 -31.18
C LEU A 612 10.91 -30.65 -30.77
N ASP A 613 11.76 -31.08 -29.82
CA ASP A 613 11.88 -32.46 -29.36
C ASP A 613 10.73 -32.91 -28.44
N GLY A 614 9.89 -31.98 -27.95
CA GLY A 614 8.68 -32.30 -27.20
C GLY A 614 8.89 -32.64 -25.73
N THR A 615 9.79 -31.94 -25.04
CA THR A 615 10.04 -32.10 -23.59
C THR A 615 8.75 -31.89 -22.79
N SER A 616 8.36 -32.88 -21.99
CA SER A 616 7.12 -32.87 -21.21
C SER A 616 7.29 -32.25 -19.82
N PHE A 617 6.33 -31.41 -19.44
CA PHE A 617 6.19 -30.80 -18.11
C PHE A 617 4.79 -31.14 -17.55
N PRO A 618 4.68 -32.19 -16.72
CA PRO A 618 3.43 -32.55 -16.06
C PRO A 618 2.95 -31.46 -15.09
N ALA A 619 1.63 -31.25 -15.03
CA ALA A 619 1.02 -30.25 -14.15
C ALA A 619 -0.41 -30.65 -13.76
N ASP A 620 -0.82 -30.31 -12.54
CA ASP A 620 -2.22 -30.36 -12.11
C ASP A 620 -3.01 -29.13 -12.61
N LEU A 621 -2.30 -28.04 -12.88
CA LEU A 621 -2.84 -26.79 -13.37
C LEU A 621 -1.83 -26.13 -14.32
N VAL A 622 -2.31 -25.73 -15.49
CA VAL A 622 -1.56 -24.91 -16.46
C VAL A 622 -2.19 -23.52 -16.50
N ILE A 623 -1.36 -22.49 -16.40
CA ILE A 623 -1.75 -21.08 -16.53
C ILE A 623 -1.10 -20.52 -17.79
N VAL A 624 -1.90 -20.09 -18.76
CA VAL A 624 -1.41 -19.46 -19.99
C VAL A 624 -1.38 -17.95 -19.80
N ALA A 625 -0.17 -17.40 -19.73
CA ALA A 625 0.13 -15.98 -19.56
C ALA A 625 1.00 -15.45 -20.72
N ALA A 626 0.70 -15.91 -21.93
CA ALA A 626 1.56 -15.77 -23.11
C ALA A 626 1.38 -14.44 -23.88
N GLY A 627 0.81 -13.40 -23.27
CA GLY A 627 0.65 -12.07 -23.88
C GLY A 627 0.03 -12.15 -25.29
N GLY A 628 0.65 -11.50 -26.28
CA GLY A 628 0.21 -11.53 -27.69
C GLY A 628 0.10 -12.93 -28.32
N TRP A 629 0.75 -13.95 -27.76
CA TRP A 629 0.65 -15.33 -28.24
C TRP A 629 -0.51 -16.10 -27.61
N THR A 630 -1.24 -15.51 -26.65
CA THR A 630 -2.34 -16.20 -25.94
C THR A 630 -3.37 -16.80 -26.91
N PRO A 631 -3.88 -16.09 -27.93
CA PRO A 631 -4.83 -16.68 -28.88
C PRO A 631 -4.25 -17.82 -29.74
N SER A 632 -2.93 -17.89 -29.90
CA SER A 632 -2.25 -18.99 -30.58
C SER A 632 -2.09 -20.23 -29.70
N VAL A 633 -2.05 -20.05 -28.36
CA VAL A 633 -1.94 -21.12 -27.37
C VAL A 633 -3.31 -21.64 -26.93
N VAL A 634 -4.29 -20.74 -26.78
CA VAL A 634 -5.68 -21.04 -26.37
C VAL A 634 -6.64 -20.39 -27.37
N PRO A 635 -6.92 -21.01 -28.53
CA PRO A 635 -7.77 -20.44 -29.57
C PRO A 635 -9.20 -20.10 -29.12
N GLU A 636 -9.69 -20.73 -28.05
CA GLU A 636 -11.00 -20.50 -27.45
C GLU A 636 -11.19 -19.05 -27.00
N VAL A 637 -10.10 -18.33 -26.70
CA VAL A 637 -10.15 -16.91 -26.29
C VAL A 637 -10.35 -15.94 -27.44
N ALA A 638 -10.31 -16.38 -28.71
CA ALA A 638 -10.25 -15.47 -29.85
C ALA A 638 -11.51 -14.61 -30.06
N ASP A 639 -12.67 -14.95 -29.47
CA ASP A 639 -13.84 -14.06 -29.43
C ASP A 639 -13.74 -12.96 -28.36
N LEU A 640 -12.84 -13.12 -27.39
CA LEU A 640 -12.68 -12.24 -26.25
C LEU A 640 -11.41 -11.40 -26.34
N LEU A 641 -10.36 -11.95 -26.94
CA LEU A 641 -9.02 -11.37 -27.03
C LEU A 641 -8.55 -11.31 -28.48
N GLN A 642 -8.07 -10.14 -28.88
CA GLN A 642 -7.37 -9.95 -30.15
C GLN A 642 -5.96 -9.44 -29.93
N THR A 643 -5.00 -10.11 -30.56
CA THR A 643 -3.61 -9.66 -30.56
C THR A 643 -3.43 -8.48 -31.51
N THR A 644 -2.88 -7.39 -31.00
CA THR A 644 -2.62 -6.16 -31.74
C THR A 644 -1.22 -5.63 -31.44
N ALA A 645 -0.68 -4.83 -32.37
CA ALA A 645 0.59 -4.17 -32.21
C ALA A 645 0.43 -2.65 -32.07
N GLY A 646 1.04 -2.08 -31.03
CA GLY A 646 1.35 -0.65 -30.97
C GLY A 646 2.66 -0.32 -31.67
N SER A 647 2.82 0.94 -32.09
CA SER A 647 4.02 1.41 -32.78
C SER A 647 4.94 2.19 -31.82
N VAL A 648 6.23 1.86 -31.78
CA VAL A 648 7.20 2.47 -30.86
C VAL A 648 8.45 2.93 -31.61
N ALA A 649 8.79 4.20 -31.44
CA ALA A 649 10.02 4.84 -31.86
C ALA A 649 10.91 5.11 -30.64
N LYS A 650 12.22 4.92 -30.80
CA LYS A 650 13.24 5.18 -29.78
C LYS A 650 14.32 6.04 -30.42
N ILE A 651 14.57 7.22 -29.86
CA ILE A 651 15.53 8.21 -30.34
C ILE A 651 16.70 8.25 -29.37
N GLN A 652 17.91 8.04 -29.86
CA GLN A 652 19.12 8.09 -29.06
C GLN A 652 19.66 9.52 -29.01
N LEU A 653 19.81 10.08 -27.81
CA LEU A 653 20.48 11.37 -27.64
C LEU A 653 21.98 11.23 -27.90
N PRO A 654 22.64 12.28 -28.45
CA PRO A 654 24.10 12.35 -28.51
C PRO A 654 24.72 12.20 -27.11
N PRO A 655 26.00 11.81 -27.02
CA PRO A 655 26.71 11.69 -25.75
C PRO A 655 26.55 12.93 -24.85
N GLN A 656 26.46 12.71 -23.54
CA GLN A 656 26.15 13.77 -22.56
C GLN A 656 27.17 14.92 -22.58
N ASN A 657 28.43 14.62 -22.85
CA ASN A 657 29.51 15.60 -23.00
C ASN A 657 29.37 16.48 -24.24
N GLU A 658 28.62 16.06 -25.26
CA GLU A 658 28.38 16.84 -26.49
C GLU A 658 27.11 17.68 -26.40
N ARG A 659 26.03 17.14 -25.81
CA ARG A 659 24.71 17.79 -25.73
C ARG A 659 24.10 17.72 -24.33
N HIS A 660 24.82 18.29 -23.34
CA HIS A 660 24.36 18.36 -21.95
C HIS A 660 22.97 19.04 -21.80
N ASP A 661 22.67 19.99 -22.67
CA ASP A 661 21.37 20.68 -22.75
C ASP A 661 20.20 19.70 -23.00
N LEU A 662 20.35 18.74 -23.93
CA LEU A 662 19.33 17.73 -24.21
C LEU A 662 19.16 16.75 -23.06
N TRP A 663 20.27 16.35 -22.44
CA TRP A 663 20.28 15.45 -21.29
C TRP A 663 19.58 16.03 -20.06
N ARG A 664 19.68 17.35 -19.87
CA ARG A 664 18.96 18.08 -18.84
C ARG A 664 17.49 18.27 -19.22
N LYS A 665 17.22 18.82 -20.41
CA LYS A 665 15.86 19.13 -20.91
C LYS A 665 14.92 17.94 -20.82
N TYR A 666 15.38 16.75 -21.23
CA TYR A 666 14.56 15.54 -21.24
C TYR A 666 14.72 14.67 -20.00
N SER A 667 15.39 15.14 -18.94
CA SER A 667 15.51 14.41 -17.67
C SER A 667 14.15 14.27 -16.96
N SER A 668 13.94 13.20 -16.17
CA SER A 668 12.69 13.02 -15.44
C SER A 668 12.41 14.10 -14.38
N SER A 669 13.42 14.88 -13.97
CA SER A 669 13.28 16.04 -13.10
C SER A 669 12.72 17.28 -13.80
N GLU A 670 12.90 17.44 -15.12
CA GLU A 670 12.44 18.61 -15.89
C GLU A 670 11.40 18.26 -16.95
N PHE A 671 11.26 16.98 -17.31
CA PHE A 671 10.36 16.49 -18.34
C PHE A 671 9.42 15.42 -17.75
N PRO A 672 8.12 15.47 -18.02
CA PRO A 672 7.17 14.49 -17.51
C PRO A 672 7.01 13.32 -18.49
N CYS A 673 6.34 12.25 -18.06
CA CYS A 673 5.64 11.41 -19.02
C CYS A 673 4.54 12.24 -19.67
N TRP A 674 4.19 11.95 -20.92
CA TRP A 674 3.18 12.75 -21.59
C TRP A 674 2.36 11.93 -22.58
N SER A 675 1.18 12.46 -22.85
CA SER A 675 0.30 11.99 -23.90
C SER A 675 -0.38 13.15 -24.58
N TRP A 676 -0.56 13.00 -25.88
CA TRP A 676 -1.08 13.99 -26.79
C TRP A 676 -2.27 13.39 -27.55
N ARG A 677 -3.45 14.01 -27.39
CA ARG A 677 -4.68 13.63 -28.13
C ARG A 677 -5.05 12.14 -28.00
N LEU A 678 -4.91 11.54 -26.81
CA LEU A 678 -5.24 10.13 -26.57
C LEU A 678 -6.73 9.79 -26.74
N THR A 679 -7.63 10.77 -26.57
CA THR A 679 -9.08 10.58 -26.49
C THR A 679 -9.82 11.03 -27.76
N GLY A 680 -9.17 11.80 -28.64
CA GLY A 680 -9.78 12.35 -29.85
C GLY A 680 -9.65 11.42 -31.05
N SER A 681 -10.74 10.79 -31.48
CA SER A 681 -10.81 10.03 -32.73
C SER A 681 -11.07 10.91 -33.96
N THR A 682 -11.55 12.14 -33.80
CA THR A 682 -11.73 13.10 -34.91
C THR A 682 -11.84 14.53 -34.39
N MET A 683 -11.04 15.44 -34.97
CA MET A 683 -11.40 16.85 -35.10
C MET A 683 -11.28 17.21 -36.58
N GLN A 684 -12.30 17.84 -37.16
CA GLN A 684 -12.30 18.28 -38.56
C GLN A 684 -12.09 17.14 -39.59
N GLY A 685 -12.51 15.91 -39.27
CA GLY A 685 -12.49 14.79 -40.22
C GLY A 685 -11.11 14.17 -40.48
N THR A 686 -10.06 14.57 -39.76
CA THR A 686 -8.74 13.91 -39.81
C THR A 686 -8.47 13.13 -38.51
N GLU A 687 -8.13 11.85 -38.67
CA GLU A 687 -7.86 10.90 -37.58
C GLU A 687 -6.42 11.11 -37.08
N VAL A 688 -6.20 12.08 -36.19
CA VAL A 688 -4.89 12.29 -35.56
C VAL A 688 -4.83 11.51 -34.26
N GLY A 689 -4.58 10.21 -34.37
CA GLY A 689 -4.64 9.33 -33.23
C GLY A 689 -3.49 9.52 -32.23
N GLY A 690 -3.79 9.24 -30.95
CA GLY A 690 -2.96 9.69 -29.83
C GLY A 690 -1.49 9.22 -29.83
N ILE A 691 -0.61 10.11 -29.41
CA ILE A 691 0.83 9.87 -29.23
C ILE A 691 1.16 9.97 -27.74
N TYR A 692 2.16 9.22 -27.28
CA TYR A 692 2.66 9.34 -25.92
C TYR A 692 4.19 9.21 -25.89
N GLY A 693 4.81 9.69 -24.82
CA GLY A 693 6.25 9.59 -24.66
C GLY A 693 6.71 9.72 -23.22
N PHE A 694 8.02 9.60 -23.07
CA PHE A 694 8.69 9.47 -21.79
C PHE A 694 9.85 10.47 -21.69
N PRO A 695 10.26 10.83 -20.46
CA PRO A 695 11.59 11.38 -20.24
C PRO A 695 12.68 10.42 -20.75
N ARG A 696 13.88 10.95 -20.97
CA ARG A 696 15.04 10.13 -21.35
C ARG A 696 15.42 9.16 -20.24
N THR A 697 15.85 7.97 -20.63
CA THR A 697 16.45 6.98 -19.73
C THR A 697 17.85 7.43 -19.26
N GLN A 698 18.46 6.67 -18.34
CA GLN A 698 19.82 6.95 -17.86
C GLN A 698 20.89 6.88 -18.96
N ASP A 699 20.65 6.07 -20.00
CA ASP A 699 21.48 5.92 -21.20
C ASP A 699 21.08 6.87 -22.35
N GLY A 700 20.21 7.85 -22.09
CA GLY A 700 19.89 8.91 -23.06
C GLY A 700 18.89 8.50 -24.14
N LEU A 701 18.09 7.46 -23.92
CA LEU A 701 17.07 7.03 -24.87
C LEU A 701 15.73 7.72 -24.60
N ILE A 702 15.14 8.34 -25.62
CA ILE A 702 13.78 8.87 -25.57
C ILE A 702 12.86 7.92 -26.33
N LYS A 703 11.74 7.56 -25.71
CA LYS A 703 10.76 6.66 -26.34
C LYS A 703 9.47 7.41 -26.63
N ILE A 704 8.94 7.22 -27.83
CA ILE A 704 7.67 7.77 -28.31
C ILE A 704 6.84 6.64 -28.88
N GLY A 705 5.58 6.54 -28.47
CA GLY A 705 4.64 5.55 -28.96
C GLY A 705 3.47 6.19 -29.69
N PHE A 706 3.05 5.57 -30.79
CA PHE A 706 1.83 5.93 -31.51
C PHE A 706 0.73 4.92 -31.17
N ARG A 707 -0.38 5.43 -30.64
CA ARG A 707 -1.57 4.67 -30.25
C ARG A 707 -2.77 4.92 -31.17
N GLY A 708 -2.61 5.78 -32.17
CA GLY A 708 -3.69 6.18 -33.07
C GLY A 708 -4.23 5.06 -33.96
N THR A 709 -3.39 4.10 -34.30
CA THR A 709 -3.79 2.91 -35.03
C THR A 709 -2.98 1.73 -34.49
N LYS A 710 -3.66 0.62 -34.21
CA LYS A 710 -3.02 -0.65 -33.88
C LYS A 710 -3.18 -1.61 -35.05
N TRP A 711 -2.27 -2.57 -35.14
CA TRP A 711 -2.15 -3.46 -36.30
C TRP A 711 -2.37 -4.90 -35.90
N THR A 712 -3.05 -5.66 -36.75
CA THR A 712 -3.21 -7.12 -36.60
C THR A 712 -2.29 -7.86 -37.58
N ASN A 713 -2.05 -9.14 -37.33
CA ASN A 713 -1.34 -10.02 -38.27
C ASN A 713 -2.10 -11.35 -38.28
N MET A 714 -3.05 -11.46 -39.20
CA MET A 714 -4.07 -12.50 -39.18
C MET A 714 -3.55 -13.78 -39.85
N ALA A 715 -3.79 -14.93 -39.23
CA ALA A 715 -3.65 -16.23 -39.87
C ALA A 715 -4.57 -17.27 -39.23
N TYR A 716 -4.77 -18.38 -39.93
CA TYR A 716 -5.49 -19.53 -39.41
C TYR A 716 -4.65 -20.29 -38.38
N SER A 717 -5.24 -20.60 -37.23
CA SER A 717 -4.59 -21.38 -36.18
C SER A 717 -4.43 -22.85 -36.58
N ASN A 718 -3.31 -23.45 -36.17
CA ASN A 718 -3.00 -24.86 -36.49
C ASN A 718 -3.88 -25.86 -35.71
N ALA A 719 -4.48 -25.44 -34.59
CA ALA A 719 -5.23 -26.34 -33.70
C ALA A 719 -6.68 -26.54 -34.13
N GLU A 720 -7.31 -25.55 -34.78
CA GLU A 720 -8.76 -25.56 -35.05
C GLU A 720 -9.16 -24.84 -36.35
N GLY A 721 -8.20 -24.36 -37.15
CA GLY A 721 -8.51 -23.59 -38.37
C GLY A 721 -9.24 -22.27 -38.06
N ARG A 722 -9.06 -21.72 -36.86
CA ARG A 722 -9.69 -20.47 -36.44
C ARG A 722 -8.85 -19.29 -36.86
N LEU A 723 -9.46 -18.27 -37.44
CA LEU A 723 -8.75 -17.05 -37.82
C LEU A 723 -8.38 -16.24 -36.56
N ILE A 724 -7.09 -16.05 -36.33
CA ILE A 724 -6.54 -15.34 -35.15
C ILE A 724 -5.45 -14.35 -35.57
N SER A 725 -5.22 -13.32 -34.75
CA SER A 725 -4.03 -12.46 -34.86
C SER A 725 -2.92 -12.98 -33.94
N TYR A 726 -1.67 -12.89 -34.38
CA TYR A 726 -0.49 -13.30 -33.59
C TYR A 726 0.74 -12.45 -33.91
N PRO A 727 1.75 -12.38 -33.02
CA PRO A 727 2.92 -11.54 -33.22
C PRO A 727 3.77 -11.98 -34.42
N THR A 728 4.29 -11.01 -35.18
CA THR A 728 5.27 -11.22 -36.27
C THR A 728 6.65 -10.67 -35.91
N SER A 729 7.69 -11.16 -36.58
CA SER A 729 9.09 -10.71 -36.48
C SER A 729 9.43 -9.53 -37.39
N ALA A 730 8.44 -8.92 -38.06
CA ALA A 730 8.63 -7.78 -38.95
C ALA A 730 9.31 -6.59 -38.24
N GLN A 731 10.23 -5.93 -38.95
CA GLN A 731 10.99 -4.78 -38.48
C GLN A 731 10.43 -3.48 -39.08
N GLY A 732 10.58 -2.36 -38.38
CA GLY A 732 10.02 -1.06 -38.78
C GLY A 732 8.63 -0.78 -38.20
N LEU A 733 8.10 0.39 -38.53
CA LEU A 733 6.72 0.81 -38.24
C LEU A 733 5.98 1.09 -39.55
N PRO A 734 4.65 0.89 -39.58
CA PRO A 734 3.82 1.39 -40.68
C PRO A 734 4.03 2.88 -40.91
N ASN A 735 4.08 3.33 -42.17
CA ASN A 735 4.37 4.71 -42.53
C ASN A 735 3.43 5.70 -41.83
N LYS A 736 2.13 5.38 -41.73
CA LYS A 736 1.14 6.18 -40.97
C LYS A 736 1.61 6.48 -39.54
N ALA A 737 2.15 5.49 -38.83
CA ALA A 737 2.60 5.67 -37.45
C ALA A 737 3.87 6.51 -37.38
N LEU A 738 4.83 6.25 -38.28
CA LEU A 738 6.11 6.96 -38.30
C LEU A 738 5.96 8.42 -38.71
N ASP A 739 5.10 8.71 -39.71
CA ASP A 739 4.80 10.07 -40.16
C ASP A 739 4.15 10.90 -39.06
N ASN A 740 3.21 10.32 -38.29
CA ASN A 740 2.60 10.99 -37.16
C ASN A 740 3.60 11.30 -36.04
N ILE A 741 4.52 10.36 -35.75
CA ILE A 741 5.61 10.60 -34.79
C ILE A 741 6.55 11.69 -35.30
N ARG A 742 6.92 11.67 -36.58
CA ARG A 742 7.79 12.68 -37.23
C ARG A 742 7.16 14.06 -37.19
N GLU A 743 5.88 14.18 -37.53
CA GLU A 743 5.16 15.46 -37.49
C GLU A 743 5.09 16.02 -36.07
N PHE A 744 4.72 15.17 -35.10
CA PHE A 744 4.69 15.56 -33.70
C PHE A 744 6.06 16.06 -33.22
N CYS A 745 7.14 15.33 -33.55
CA CYS A 745 8.50 15.73 -33.20
C CYS A 745 8.90 17.05 -33.88
N ARG A 746 8.58 17.23 -35.17
CA ARG A 746 8.90 18.49 -35.88
C ARG A 746 8.28 19.70 -35.19
N GLU A 747 7.05 19.57 -34.71
CA GLU A 747 6.36 20.68 -34.05
C GLU A 747 6.76 20.83 -32.57
N ASN A 748 6.85 19.74 -31.81
CA ASN A 748 6.92 19.78 -30.33
C ASN A 748 8.29 19.43 -29.77
N MET A 749 9.11 18.70 -30.51
CA MET A 749 10.43 18.22 -30.10
C MET A 749 11.45 18.36 -31.24
N PRO A 750 11.61 19.54 -31.85
CA PRO A 750 12.39 19.71 -33.08
C PRO A 750 13.86 19.32 -32.91
N ASP A 751 14.41 19.46 -31.70
CA ASP A 751 15.79 19.09 -31.37
C ASP A 751 16.06 17.57 -31.46
N LEU A 752 15.00 16.75 -31.59
CA LEU A 752 15.11 15.30 -31.77
C LEU A 752 15.06 14.86 -33.24
N VAL A 753 14.62 15.75 -34.14
CA VAL A 753 14.50 15.42 -35.56
C VAL A 753 15.90 15.24 -36.16
N GLY A 754 16.10 14.15 -36.91
CA GLY A 754 17.39 13.81 -37.52
C GLY A 754 18.36 13.06 -36.61
N LEU A 755 18.03 12.88 -35.32
CA LEU A 755 18.81 12.00 -34.43
C LEU A 755 18.59 10.52 -34.77
N PRO A 756 19.54 9.63 -34.40
CA PRO A 756 19.41 8.19 -34.65
C PRO A 756 18.12 7.60 -34.07
N LEU A 757 17.38 6.92 -34.93
CA LEU A 757 16.08 6.32 -34.65
C LEU A 757 16.18 4.79 -34.69
N SER A 758 15.54 4.12 -33.72
CA SER A 758 15.23 2.69 -33.81
C SER A 758 13.75 2.47 -33.52
N THR A 759 13.16 1.47 -34.18
CA THR A 759 11.72 1.24 -34.16
C THR A 759 11.38 -0.19 -33.80
N ARG A 760 10.20 -0.42 -33.21
CA ARG A 760 9.64 -1.77 -33.07
C ARG A 760 8.11 -1.75 -32.99
N LEU A 761 7.51 -2.84 -33.44
CA LEU A 761 6.15 -3.21 -33.08
C LEU A 761 6.13 -3.77 -31.65
N CYS A 762 5.14 -3.36 -30.86
CA CYS A 762 4.91 -3.84 -29.50
C CYS A 762 3.60 -4.61 -29.44
N TRP A 763 3.68 -5.94 -29.40
CA TRP A 763 2.53 -6.85 -29.46
C TRP A 763 1.91 -7.16 -28.09
N TYR A 764 0.60 -7.05 -27.98
CA TYR A 764 -0.17 -7.41 -26.79
C TYR A 764 -1.59 -7.84 -27.18
N THR A 765 -2.38 -8.30 -26.22
CA THR A 765 -3.79 -8.67 -26.42
C THR A 765 -4.71 -7.57 -25.91
N ASP A 766 -5.58 -7.06 -26.76
CA ASP A 766 -6.75 -6.26 -26.38
C ASP A 766 -7.94 -7.18 -26.14
N SER A 767 -8.67 -6.96 -25.06
CA SER A 767 -9.96 -7.60 -24.86
C SER A 767 -11.09 -6.75 -25.43
N VAL A 768 -12.23 -7.38 -25.71
CA VAL A 768 -13.42 -6.71 -26.27
C VAL A 768 -13.85 -5.49 -25.45
N ASP A 769 -13.79 -5.55 -24.13
CA ASP A 769 -14.23 -4.49 -23.20
C ASP A 769 -13.06 -3.75 -22.52
N SER A 770 -11.83 -3.99 -22.97
CA SER A 770 -10.59 -3.48 -22.34
C SER A 770 -10.33 -3.96 -20.90
N ASN A 771 -11.07 -4.96 -20.39
CA ASN A 771 -10.77 -5.61 -19.11
C ASN A 771 -9.79 -6.78 -19.27
N PHE A 772 -9.03 -7.09 -18.22
CA PHE A 772 -8.23 -8.33 -18.23
C PHE A 772 -9.12 -9.57 -18.38
N LEU A 773 -8.53 -10.66 -18.87
CA LEU A 773 -9.16 -11.98 -18.90
C LEU A 773 -8.31 -12.91 -18.03
N VAL A 774 -8.79 -13.15 -16.81
CA VAL A 774 -8.15 -14.03 -15.83
C VAL A 774 -9.22 -14.99 -15.33
N ASP A 775 -9.28 -16.17 -15.92
CA ASP A 775 -10.28 -17.19 -15.54
C ASP A 775 -9.90 -18.59 -16.02
N ARG A 776 -10.61 -19.59 -15.52
CA ARG A 776 -10.60 -20.96 -16.04
C ARG A 776 -11.20 -20.99 -17.43
N VAL A 777 -10.57 -21.76 -18.33
CA VAL A 777 -11.09 -21.92 -19.69
C VAL A 777 -12.34 -22.82 -19.66
N PRO A 778 -13.51 -22.35 -20.14
CA PRO A 778 -14.74 -23.15 -20.11
C PRO A 778 -14.57 -24.48 -20.84
N GLY A 779 -15.13 -25.56 -20.27
CA GLY A 779 -15.04 -26.89 -20.85
C GLY A 779 -13.67 -27.58 -20.78
N THR A 780 -12.64 -26.91 -20.24
CA THR A 780 -11.27 -27.46 -20.15
C THR A 780 -10.75 -27.45 -18.71
N LYS A 781 -10.72 -28.62 -18.06
CA LYS A 781 -10.24 -28.75 -16.68
C LYS A 781 -8.73 -28.56 -16.60
N GLY A 782 -8.24 -27.98 -15.51
CA GLY A 782 -6.79 -27.81 -15.30
C GLY A 782 -6.14 -26.69 -16.13
N LEU A 783 -6.93 -25.81 -16.75
CA LEU A 783 -6.43 -24.69 -17.55
C LEU A 783 -7.00 -23.34 -17.07
N ILE A 784 -6.12 -22.37 -16.89
CA ILE A 784 -6.45 -20.95 -16.65
C ILE A 784 -5.77 -20.12 -17.73
N VAL A 785 -6.45 -19.07 -18.18
CA VAL A 785 -5.84 -18.00 -18.99
C VAL A 785 -5.67 -16.76 -18.13
N ALA A 786 -4.54 -16.05 -18.27
CA ALA A 786 -4.27 -14.76 -17.65
C ALA A 786 -3.69 -13.81 -18.70
N SER A 787 -4.56 -13.03 -19.33
CA SER A 787 -4.23 -12.21 -20.51
C SER A 787 -5.16 -11.00 -20.65
N GLY A 788 -5.29 -10.44 -21.87
CA GLY A 788 -6.18 -9.30 -22.12
C GLY A 788 -5.66 -7.98 -21.58
N GLY A 789 -4.33 -7.83 -21.51
CA GLY A 789 -3.68 -6.67 -20.88
C GLY A 789 -4.01 -5.30 -21.48
N SER A 790 -4.66 -5.24 -22.65
CA SER A 790 -5.29 -4.06 -23.28
C SER A 790 -4.42 -2.79 -23.32
N GLY A 791 -3.10 -3.01 -23.41
CA GLY A 791 -2.08 -1.98 -23.39
C GLY A 791 -1.94 -1.20 -22.06
N HIS A 792 -2.41 -1.73 -20.93
CA HIS A 792 -2.29 -1.05 -19.61
C HIS A 792 -1.90 -1.96 -18.43
N ALA A 793 -1.72 -3.27 -18.61
CA ALA A 793 -1.43 -4.21 -17.53
C ALA A 793 -0.09 -3.99 -16.78
N PHE A 794 0.95 -3.45 -17.45
CA PHE A 794 2.31 -3.41 -16.89
C PHE A 794 2.40 -2.70 -15.54
N LYS A 795 1.66 -1.60 -15.37
CA LYS A 795 1.69 -0.82 -14.12
C LYS A 795 1.21 -1.61 -12.90
N PHE A 796 0.52 -2.74 -13.10
CA PHE A 796 0.01 -3.61 -12.05
C PHE A 796 0.90 -4.81 -11.78
N LEU A 797 2.10 -4.89 -12.38
CA LEU A 797 3.07 -5.99 -12.19
C LEU A 797 3.25 -6.40 -10.71
N PRO A 798 3.31 -5.50 -9.71
CA PRO A 798 3.47 -5.90 -8.31
C PRO A 798 2.24 -6.57 -7.69
N VAL A 799 1.02 -6.23 -8.14
CA VAL A 799 -0.24 -6.58 -7.44
C VAL A 799 -1.16 -7.49 -8.23
N LEU A 800 -1.06 -7.52 -9.56
CA LEU A 800 -2.00 -8.23 -10.43
C LEU A 800 -2.03 -9.75 -10.19
N GLY A 801 -0.89 -10.34 -9.81
CA GLY A 801 -0.77 -11.76 -9.53
C GLY A 801 -1.64 -12.23 -8.38
N GLU A 802 -1.90 -11.37 -7.39
CA GLU A 802 -2.80 -11.66 -6.26
C GLU A 802 -4.16 -12.14 -6.75
N HIS A 803 -4.74 -11.42 -7.72
CA HIS A 803 -6.04 -11.73 -8.30
C HIS A 803 -6.01 -12.95 -9.23
N VAL A 804 -4.87 -13.23 -9.86
CA VAL A 804 -4.70 -14.50 -10.59
C VAL A 804 -4.71 -15.68 -9.63
N VAL A 805 -4.05 -15.56 -8.47
CA VAL A 805 -4.05 -16.63 -7.46
C VAL A 805 -5.41 -16.77 -6.78
N ASP A 806 -6.19 -15.69 -6.65
CA ASP A 806 -7.59 -15.78 -6.21
C ASP A 806 -8.43 -16.68 -7.14
N VAL A 807 -8.24 -16.58 -8.47
CA VAL A 807 -8.88 -17.49 -9.44
C VAL A 807 -8.37 -18.94 -9.29
N VAL A 808 -7.07 -19.14 -9.06
CA VAL A 808 -6.49 -20.46 -8.77
C VAL A 808 -7.19 -21.09 -7.58
N GLU A 809 -7.36 -20.32 -6.50
CA GLU A 809 -7.96 -20.70 -5.22
C GLU A 809 -9.49 -20.69 -5.24
N ARG A 810 -10.12 -20.28 -6.34
CA ARG A 810 -11.58 -20.17 -6.50
C ARG A 810 -12.22 -19.21 -5.48
N LYS A 811 -11.54 -18.12 -5.17
CA LYS A 811 -12.08 -17.02 -4.36
C LYS A 811 -12.92 -16.11 -5.25
N GLU A 812 -14.06 -15.68 -4.72
CA GLU A 812 -14.89 -14.66 -5.36
C GLU A 812 -14.60 -13.29 -4.76
N THR A 813 -14.19 -12.36 -5.61
CA THR A 813 -13.85 -10.97 -5.29
C THR A 813 -14.34 -10.05 -6.42
N ASP A 814 -14.37 -8.75 -6.18
CA ASP A 814 -14.71 -7.77 -7.22
C ASP A 814 -13.77 -7.87 -8.43
N TYR A 815 -12.47 -8.13 -8.21
CA TYR A 815 -11.49 -8.27 -9.29
C TYR A 815 -11.64 -9.57 -10.07
N THR A 816 -11.88 -10.70 -9.41
CA THR A 816 -12.13 -11.97 -10.12
C THR A 816 -13.43 -11.88 -10.93
N ASN A 817 -14.45 -11.18 -10.41
CA ASN A 817 -15.68 -10.92 -11.13
C ASN A 817 -15.49 -9.95 -12.32
N LEU A 818 -14.59 -8.98 -12.21
CA LEU A 818 -14.24 -8.08 -13.30
C LEU A 818 -13.44 -8.77 -14.42
N PHE A 819 -12.56 -9.71 -14.08
CA PHE A 819 -11.65 -10.36 -15.03
C PHE A 819 -12.16 -11.70 -15.58
N LYS A 820 -13.35 -12.14 -15.18
CA LYS A 820 -13.91 -13.44 -15.56
C LYS A 820 -14.10 -13.63 -17.06
N TRP A 821 -14.22 -14.90 -17.44
CA TRP A 821 -14.72 -15.29 -18.75
C TRP A 821 -16.14 -14.75 -18.94
N ARG A 822 -16.41 -14.18 -20.12
CA ARG A 822 -17.63 -13.41 -20.37
C ARG A 822 -18.17 -13.67 -21.76
N ASP A 823 -19.44 -13.36 -21.96
CA ASP A 823 -20.10 -13.45 -23.26
C ASP A 823 -19.69 -12.24 -24.12
N PRO A 824 -19.16 -12.43 -25.34
CA PRO A 824 -18.80 -11.34 -26.24
C PRO A 824 -19.96 -10.38 -26.54
N SER A 825 -21.21 -10.85 -26.50
CA SER A 825 -22.42 -10.06 -26.79
C SER A 825 -22.78 -9.09 -25.65
N VAL A 826 -22.42 -9.43 -24.41
CA VAL A 826 -22.71 -8.61 -23.21
C VAL A 826 -21.79 -7.40 -23.12
N ALA A 827 -20.64 -7.42 -23.81
CA ALA A 827 -19.70 -6.29 -23.86
C ALA A 827 -20.23 -5.05 -24.63
N GLY A 828 -21.43 -5.13 -25.22
CA GLY A 828 -22.04 -4.08 -26.04
C GLY A 828 -21.40 -4.00 -27.43
N GLN A 829 -22.18 -3.61 -28.45
CA GLN A 829 -21.69 -3.50 -29.85
C GLN A 829 -20.46 -2.58 -30.02
N LYS A 830 -20.18 -1.70 -29.06
CA LYS A 830 -19.00 -0.80 -29.03
C LYS A 830 -17.68 -1.51 -28.66
N ALA A 831 -17.75 -2.77 -28.19
CA ALA A 831 -16.60 -3.57 -27.77
C ALA A 831 -15.88 -4.33 -28.90
N ARG A 832 -16.35 -4.21 -30.15
CA ARG A 832 -15.54 -4.62 -31.30
C ARG A 832 -14.56 -3.51 -31.63
N PHE A 833 -13.55 -3.40 -30.77
CA PHE A 833 -12.28 -2.73 -31.02
C PHE A 833 -12.40 -1.26 -31.43
N ASN A 834 -12.37 -0.35 -30.43
CA ASN A 834 -12.35 1.12 -30.59
C ASN A 834 -11.48 1.61 -31.77
N THR A 835 -12.07 1.62 -32.96
CA THR A 835 -11.60 2.21 -34.20
C THR A 835 -12.83 2.73 -34.95
N PRO A 836 -12.75 3.88 -35.62
CA PRO A 836 -13.83 4.40 -36.45
C PRO A 836 -14.20 3.49 -37.64
N SER A 837 -13.37 2.49 -37.98
CA SER A 837 -13.48 1.63 -39.18
C SER A 837 -14.11 0.25 -38.94
N GLY A 838 -14.42 -0.13 -37.70
CA GLY A 838 -15.08 -1.42 -37.39
C GLY A 838 -14.19 -2.67 -37.45
N ASN A 839 -12.89 -2.54 -37.79
CA ASN A 839 -11.84 -3.56 -37.67
C ASN A 839 -10.45 -2.88 -37.60
N TRP A 840 -9.51 -3.44 -36.84
CA TRP A 840 -8.10 -3.01 -36.89
C TRP A 840 -7.49 -3.36 -38.25
N PRO A 841 -6.70 -2.47 -38.86
CA PRO A 841 -6.01 -2.80 -40.10
C PRO A 841 -5.03 -3.97 -39.90
N GLU A 842 -4.93 -4.79 -40.94
CA GLU A 842 -3.88 -5.79 -41.04
C GLU A 842 -2.54 -5.11 -41.34
N LEU A 843 -1.46 -5.65 -40.79
CA LEU A 843 -0.12 -5.13 -40.99
C LEU A 843 0.36 -5.43 -42.42
N GLU A 844 0.41 -4.39 -43.26
CA GLU A 844 1.03 -4.46 -44.58
C GLU A 844 2.55 -4.41 -44.46
N LYS A 845 3.23 -5.53 -44.75
CA LYS A 845 4.68 -5.67 -44.54
C LYS A 845 5.51 -4.80 -45.49
N ASP A 846 4.94 -4.41 -46.63
CA ASP A 846 5.60 -3.57 -47.64
C ASP A 846 5.57 -2.07 -47.28
N ASP A 847 4.82 -1.66 -46.25
CA ASP A 847 4.66 -0.27 -45.80
C ASP A 847 5.46 0.03 -44.50
N LEU A 848 6.51 -0.75 -44.22
CA LEU A 848 7.30 -0.63 -42.99
C LEU A 848 8.57 0.20 -43.19
N SER A 849 8.73 1.25 -42.39
CA SER A 849 9.89 2.13 -42.37
C SER A 849 10.61 2.13 -41.03
N GLY A 850 11.94 2.23 -41.06
CA GLY A 850 12.81 2.26 -39.88
C GLY A 850 13.59 3.57 -39.69
N ALA A 851 13.41 4.54 -40.58
CA ALA A 851 14.14 5.81 -40.60
C ALA A 851 13.20 6.99 -40.81
N TRP A 852 13.65 8.19 -40.42
CA TRP A 852 12.99 9.45 -40.76
C TRP A 852 12.83 9.65 -42.27
#